data_AF-A0A7X6SFB7-F1
#
_entry.id   AF-A0A7X6SFB7-F1
#
_cell.length_a   1.000
_cell.length_b   1.000
_cell.length_c   1.000
_cell.angle_alpha   90.00
_cell.angle_beta   90.00
_cell.angle_gamma   90.00
#
_symmetry.space_group_name_H-M   'P 1'
#
loop_
_entity.id
_entity.type
_entity.pdbx_description
1 polymer ?
#
loop_
_entity_poly.entity_id
_entity_poly.type
_entity_poly.pdbx_seq_one_letter_code
_entity_poly.pdbx_strand_id
1 'polypeptide(L)'
;MNRVLPDSPAQRHRLENAVTWAYAIATIAALLLWFSRRVFAVHAHVSWAEAIFWTLNIPAAASLVSVVGLFLLTVGLLYRKRLALWMVIVMQIIGGLWAAADAVLILLSNEPKTLDRPNEQLLLLIASVVIAVIAVPVLLSLRSGFPSRIPRGSWTGALGTLLIGLVLATAATQVLLMIWPGSSGNAWQQTVTVLMRAIGASPPLSWDVHVAHLVPQIASFIMVIAIIAATVIFLRSTRSDAQWNPTSALLAAKMIAENGDQDSLSYFNTRSDKLLHFSADGKAAVAYRTIAGVCLASSDPLGDPHSWPQAITSWQDESRRYGSIPAVLSCSEAGARAYNKVLGYGILQLGDEAILTQERFRLDSTTMTEVRRAVKRARRDGLSVRIAHCGDLDPAELAEINAAAEKWRDGDERGFSMALGRFGDPADWRVVVATVHDANAKMVALQSFVPWGRHGLSLDLMRRSPDAPNGTNEFLTAELMKWCDDHGVDRVSLNFAFFRQVFASAEDVAAPTYRKVNSQLLSLLDRFWQIRSLYQANAKYNPQWTPRYVALANPLTIFHVAIACLMAEGFLKIPFTPAPKPGALAFNAEQLAELKQIDTSPPPGAELDVKASDQTRQRLTHLAALEAAGRPGYPVGHQDAIWLSSAQPDLQTASPGSTATAEHRLAGRIRRIRNHGGVCFADLTDRHAGFQLLLDAEELGRGELHEFSRLVDSGDIIEATGRLGISRNGTQSLLVSNWTM
;
A
#
# COMPACT_ATOMS: atom_id res chain seq x y z
N MET A 1 -17.71 8.00 -43.97
CA MET A 1 -16.70 7.05 -43.45
C MET A 1 -15.83 7.59 -42.29
N ASN A 2 -15.85 8.90 -41.95
CA ASN A 2 -15.01 9.46 -40.86
C ASN A 2 -15.59 9.39 -39.42
N ARG A 3 -16.78 8.81 -39.19
CA ARG A 3 -17.42 8.74 -37.85
C ARG A 3 -17.28 7.41 -37.11
N VAL A 4 -16.53 6.45 -37.65
CA VAL A 4 -16.42 5.09 -37.07
C VAL A 4 -15.18 4.93 -36.18
N LEU A 5 -14.24 5.88 -36.23
CA LEU A 5 -13.00 5.81 -35.46
C LEU A 5 -13.18 6.48 -34.07
N PRO A 6 -12.57 5.94 -33.01
CA PRO A 6 -12.68 6.51 -31.68
C PRO A 6 -11.89 7.83 -31.55
N ASP A 7 -12.63 8.90 -31.25
CA ASP A 7 -12.14 10.28 -31.20
C ASP A 7 -11.48 10.64 -29.86
N SER A 8 -11.78 9.90 -28.77
CA SER A 8 -11.18 10.13 -27.44
C SER A 8 -10.40 8.92 -26.89
N PRO A 9 -9.37 9.14 -26.06
CA PRO A 9 -8.63 8.07 -25.37
C PRO A 9 -9.53 7.15 -24.53
N ALA A 10 -10.56 7.71 -23.88
CA ALA A 10 -11.51 6.95 -23.09
C ALA A 10 -12.37 6.01 -23.95
N GLN A 11 -12.78 6.44 -25.14
CA GLN A 11 -13.50 5.57 -26.09
C GLN A 11 -12.62 4.43 -26.60
N ARG A 12 -11.34 4.70 -26.90
CA ARG A 12 -10.37 3.67 -27.29
C ARG A 12 -10.21 2.61 -26.21
N HIS A 13 -10.02 3.04 -24.96
CA HIS A 13 -9.88 2.12 -23.84
C HIS A 13 -11.13 1.24 -23.64
N ARG A 14 -12.34 1.79 -23.80
CA ARG A 14 -13.59 1.03 -23.75
C ARG A 14 -13.66 -0.02 -24.88
N LEU A 15 -13.28 0.33 -26.10
CA LEU A 15 -13.27 -0.59 -27.24
C LEU A 15 -12.23 -1.71 -27.05
N GLU A 16 -11.04 -1.39 -26.57
CA GLU A 16 -10.00 -2.39 -26.26
C GLU A 16 -10.50 -3.41 -25.22
N ASN A 17 -11.18 -2.93 -24.18
CA ASN A 17 -11.80 -3.79 -23.17
C ASN A 17 -12.96 -4.60 -23.77
N ALA A 18 -13.80 -3.99 -24.62
CA ALA A 18 -14.91 -4.68 -25.27
C ALA A 18 -14.43 -5.84 -26.16
N VAL A 19 -13.36 -5.64 -26.94
CA VAL A 19 -12.73 -6.73 -27.71
C VAL A 19 -12.25 -7.84 -26.78
N THR A 20 -11.58 -7.50 -25.68
CA THR A 20 -11.11 -8.50 -24.71
C THR A 20 -12.26 -9.29 -24.08
N TRP A 21 -13.36 -8.62 -23.72
CA TRP A 21 -14.58 -9.24 -23.21
C TRP A 21 -15.25 -10.16 -24.23
N ALA A 22 -15.34 -9.75 -25.51
CA ALA A 22 -15.92 -10.58 -26.56
C ALA A 22 -15.20 -11.94 -26.68
N TYR A 23 -13.86 -11.94 -26.63
CA TYR A 23 -13.08 -13.18 -26.65
C TYR A 23 -13.15 -13.96 -25.33
N ALA A 24 -13.25 -13.29 -24.18
CA ALA A 24 -13.48 -13.97 -22.90
C ALA A 24 -14.83 -14.72 -22.88
N ILE A 25 -15.90 -14.07 -23.36
CA ILE A 25 -17.22 -14.69 -23.50
C ILE A 25 -17.16 -15.84 -24.50
N ALA A 26 -16.48 -15.66 -25.64
CA ALA A 26 -16.27 -16.73 -26.62
C ALA A 26 -15.52 -17.94 -26.04
N THR A 27 -14.53 -17.71 -25.18
CA THR A 27 -13.80 -18.76 -24.48
C THR A 27 -14.72 -19.56 -23.56
N ILE A 28 -15.54 -18.87 -22.76
CA ILE A 28 -16.51 -19.51 -21.87
C ILE A 28 -17.55 -20.29 -22.68
N ALA A 29 -18.06 -19.70 -23.77
CA ALA A 29 -19.01 -20.37 -24.66
C ALA A 29 -18.40 -21.62 -25.30
N ALA A 30 -17.17 -21.55 -25.82
CA ALA A 30 -16.46 -22.70 -26.36
C ALA A 30 -16.27 -23.80 -25.30
N LEU A 31 -15.96 -23.43 -24.05
CA LEU A 31 -15.83 -24.38 -22.94
C LEU A 31 -17.16 -25.07 -22.62
N LEU A 32 -18.25 -24.31 -22.54
CA LEU A 32 -19.59 -24.84 -22.30
C LEU A 32 -20.06 -25.75 -23.44
N LEU A 33 -19.78 -25.38 -24.69
CA LEU A 33 -20.08 -26.19 -25.87
C LEU A 33 -19.27 -27.48 -25.91
N TRP A 34 -17.98 -27.41 -25.60
CA TRP A 34 -17.11 -28.58 -25.52
C TRP A 34 -17.56 -29.53 -24.42
N PHE A 35 -17.95 -29.00 -23.25
CA PHE A 35 -18.48 -29.79 -22.14
C PHE A 35 -19.84 -30.41 -22.47
N SER A 36 -20.77 -29.62 -23.05
CA SER A 36 -22.13 -30.07 -23.31
C SER A 36 -22.19 -31.18 -24.37
N ARG A 37 -21.40 -31.09 -25.44
CA ARG A 37 -21.31 -32.15 -26.46
C ARG A 37 -20.79 -33.48 -25.90
N ARG A 38 -19.97 -33.43 -24.85
CA ARG A 38 -19.43 -34.64 -24.20
C ARG A 38 -20.35 -35.23 -23.14
N VAL A 39 -20.98 -34.38 -22.33
CA VAL A 39 -21.81 -34.85 -21.21
C VAL A 39 -23.22 -35.24 -21.65
N PHE A 40 -23.84 -34.42 -22.50
CA PHE A 40 -25.25 -34.60 -22.87
C PHE A 40 -25.42 -35.30 -24.21
N ALA A 41 -24.32 -35.68 -24.88
CA ALA A 41 -24.32 -36.26 -26.21
C ALA A 41 -25.21 -35.51 -27.22
N VAL A 42 -25.35 -34.19 -27.07
CA VAL A 42 -26.08 -33.34 -28.02
C VAL A 42 -25.21 -33.17 -29.27
N HIS A 43 -25.36 -34.10 -30.22
CA HIS A 43 -24.60 -34.14 -31.47
C HIS A 43 -25.33 -33.45 -32.63
N ALA A 44 -26.56 -32.99 -32.41
CA ALA A 44 -27.42 -32.50 -33.47
C ALA A 44 -27.37 -30.97 -33.59
N HIS A 45 -26.81 -30.51 -34.71
CA HIS A 45 -26.76 -29.14 -35.24
C HIS A 45 -25.76 -28.16 -34.62
N VAL A 46 -25.28 -27.25 -35.48
CA VAL A 46 -24.53 -26.06 -35.07
C VAL A 46 -25.40 -25.33 -34.05
N SER A 47 -24.90 -25.18 -32.83
CA SER A 47 -25.67 -24.47 -31.81
C SER A 47 -25.85 -23.02 -32.25
N TRP A 48 -26.96 -22.39 -31.86
CA TRP A 48 -27.17 -20.95 -32.11
C TRP A 48 -25.98 -20.11 -31.57
N ALA A 49 -25.33 -20.58 -30.50
CA ALA A 49 -24.12 -19.97 -29.94
C ALA A 49 -22.93 -20.04 -30.92
N GLU A 50 -22.66 -21.20 -31.52
CA GLU A 50 -21.63 -21.33 -32.56
C GLU A 50 -21.97 -20.43 -33.75
N ALA A 51 -23.21 -20.44 -34.24
CA ALA A 51 -23.61 -19.58 -35.36
C ALA A 51 -23.34 -18.09 -35.09
N ILE A 52 -23.62 -17.59 -33.88
CA ILE A 52 -23.32 -16.21 -33.47
C ILE A 52 -21.81 -15.93 -33.52
N PHE A 53 -20.98 -16.76 -32.90
CA PHE A 53 -19.54 -16.50 -32.85
C PHE A 53 -18.87 -16.62 -34.22
N TRP A 54 -19.29 -17.59 -35.03
CA TRP A 54 -18.82 -17.71 -36.41
C TRP A 54 -19.23 -16.50 -37.25
N THR A 55 -20.43 -15.96 -37.04
CA THR A 55 -20.86 -14.69 -37.66
C THR A 55 -19.99 -13.51 -37.21
N LEU A 56 -19.51 -13.52 -35.96
CA LEU A 56 -18.55 -12.55 -35.45
C LEU A 56 -17.09 -12.82 -35.88
N ASN A 57 -16.85 -13.83 -36.73
CA ASN A 57 -15.53 -14.33 -37.13
C ASN A 57 -14.64 -14.74 -35.93
N ILE A 58 -15.27 -15.22 -34.86
CA ILE A 58 -14.60 -15.80 -33.70
C ILE A 58 -14.82 -17.32 -33.77
N PRO A 59 -13.76 -18.15 -33.90
CA PRO A 59 -13.88 -19.59 -34.05
C PRO A 59 -14.14 -20.25 -32.70
N ALA A 60 -15.25 -19.90 -32.05
CA ALA A 60 -15.77 -20.57 -30.88
C ALA A 60 -16.49 -21.84 -31.34
N ALA A 61 -15.85 -22.98 -31.10
CA ALA A 61 -16.35 -24.29 -31.48
C ALA A 61 -16.22 -25.23 -30.28
N ALA A 62 -16.97 -26.34 -30.29
CA ALA A 62 -16.88 -27.37 -29.27
C ALA A 62 -15.60 -28.24 -29.39
N SER A 63 -14.42 -27.62 -29.49
CA SER A 63 -13.11 -28.28 -29.59
C SER A 63 -12.17 -27.78 -28.50
N LEU A 64 -11.29 -28.65 -28.02
CA LEU A 64 -10.32 -28.27 -26.99
C LEU A 64 -9.32 -27.24 -27.54
N VAL A 65 -8.98 -27.32 -28.84
CA VAL A 65 -8.16 -26.33 -29.54
C VAL A 65 -8.83 -24.96 -29.55
N SER A 66 -10.14 -24.86 -29.82
CA SER A 66 -10.88 -23.60 -29.77
C SER A 66 -10.88 -23.02 -28.36
N VAL A 67 -11.19 -23.84 -27.34
CA VAL A 67 -11.17 -23.42 -25.92
C VAL A 67 -9.81 -22.85 -25.52
N VAL A 68 -8.74 -23.61 -25.77
CA VAL A 68 -7.38 -23.21 -25.37
C VAL A 68 -6.87 -22.04 -26.22
N GLY A 69 -7.11 -22.07 -27.53
CA GLY A 69 -6.70 -20.99 -28.44
C GLY A 69 -7.37 -19.66 -28.09
N LEU A 70 -8.69 -19.66 -27.87
CA LEU A 70 -9.42 -18.47 -27.43
C LEU A 70 -8.99 -18.02 -26.04
N PHE A 71 -8.79 -18.94 -25.10
CA PHE A 71 -8.28 -18.61 -23.77
C PHE A 71 -6.93 -17.89 -23.84
N LEU A 72 -5.97 -18.45 -24.59
CA LEU A 72 -4.64 -17.86 -24.75
C LEU A 72 -4.70 -16.52 -25.48
N LEU A 73 -5.62 -16.37 -26.44
CA LEU A 73 -5.84 -15.11 -27.14
C LEU A 73 -6.44 -14.05 -26.21
N THR A 74 -7.43 -14.40 -25.39
CA THR A 74 -7.98 -13.55 -24.33
C THR A 74 -6.90 -13.12 -23.36
N VAL A 75 -6.07 -14.06 -22.89
CA VAL A 75 -4.92 -13.77 -22.02
C VAL A 75 -3.94 -12.83 -22.73
N GLY A 76 -3.61 -13.07 -24.01
CA GLY A 76 -2.75 -12.20 -24.80
C GLY A 76 -3.30 -10.78 -24.95
N LEU A 77 -4.62 -10.64 -25.15
CA LEU A 77 -5.30 -9.34 -25.19
C LEU A 77 -5.28 -8.64 -23.82
N LEU A 78 -5.48 -9.38 -22.72
CA LEU A 78 -5.37 -8.85 -21.35
C LEU A 78 -3.97 -8.30 -21.06
N TYR A 79 -2.93 -9.03 -21.49
CA TYR A 79 -1.52 -8.60 -21.40
C TYR A 79 -1.13 -7.55 -22.46
N ARG A 80 -2.10 -7.03 -23.23
CA ARG A 80 -1.91 -5.99 -24.26
C ARG A 80 -0.83 -6.37 -25.29
N LYS A 81 -0.75 -7.66 -25.63
CA LYS A 81 0.22 -8.19 -26.62
C LYS A 81 -0.23 -7.82 -28.03
N ARG A 82 0.65 -7.15 -28.79
CA ARG A 82 0.35 -6.74 -30.17
C ARG A 82 0.06 -7.92 -31.09
N LEU A 83 0.70 -9.05 -30.84
CA LEU A 83 0.45 -10.30 -31.57
C LEU A 83 -1.00 -10.77 -31.40
N ALA A 84 -1.57 -10.69 -30.20
CA ALA A 84 -2.94 -11.11 -29.95
C ALA A 84 -3.91 -10.27 -30.78
N LEU A 85 -3.73 -8.95 -30.83
CA LEU A 85 -4.52 -8.08 -31.71
C LEU A 85 -4.36 -8.46 -33.19
N TRP A 86 -3.14 -8.74 -33.64
CA TRP A 86 -2.92 -9.20 -35.02
C TRP A 86 -3.58 -10.55 -35.31
N MET A 87 -3.57 -11.48 -34.38
CA MET A 87 -4.28 -12.75 -34.50
C MET A 87 -5.79 -12.51 -34.65
N VAL A 88 -6.38 -11.63 -33.82
CA VAL A 88 -7.78 -11.21 -33.96
C VAL A 88 -8.05 -10.63 -35.35
N ILE A 89 -7.20 -9.73 -35.86
CA ILE A 89 -7.34 -9.14 -37.20
C ILE A 89 -7.26 -10.23 -38.29
N VAL A 90 -6.28 -11.14 -38.20
CA VAL A 90 -6.13 -12.25 -39.14
C VAL A 90 -7.34 -13.16 -39.11
N MET A 91 -7.91 -13.45 -37.94
CA MET A 91 -9.13 -14.23 -37.79
C MET A 91 -10.35 -13.54 -38.42
N GLN A 92 -10.47 -12.21 -38.28
CA GLN A 92 -11.50 -11.44 -38.97
C GLN A 92 -11.35 -11.50 -40.50
N ILE A 93 -10.12 -11.40 -41.02
CA ILE A 93 -9.85 -11.47 -42.46
C ILE A 93 -10.15 -12.87 -42.99
N ILE A 94 -9.61 -13.92 -42.34
CA ILE A 94 -9.83 -15.31 -42.77
C ILE A 94 -11.31 -15.67 -42.66
N GLY A 95 -11.97 -15.32 -41.56
CA GLY A 95 -13.40 -15.57 -41.36
C GLY A 95 -14.27 -14.88 -42.40
N GLY A 96 -14.01 -13.59 -42.68
CA GLY A 96 -14.73 -12.85 -43.70
C GLY A 96 -14.49 -13.39 -45.12
N LEU A 97 -13.25 -13.76 -45.46
CA LEU A 97 -12.94 -14.38 -46.76
C LEU A 97 -13.59 -15.75 -46.92
N TRP A 98 -13.59 -16.56 -45.86
CA TRP A 98 -14.28 -17.85 -45.85
C TRP A 98 -15.77 -17.65 -46.04
N ALA A 99 -16.40 -16.74 -45.27
CA ALA A 99 -17.82 -16.47 -45.38
C ALA A 99 -18.21 -15.94 -46.77
N ALA A 100 -17.37 -15.12 -47.40
CA ALA A 100 -17.58 -14.67 -48.77
C ALA A 100 -17.49 -15.83 -49.77
N ALA A 101 -16.51 -16.73 -49.62
CA ALA A 101 -16.37 -17.90 -50.49
C ALA A 101 -17.58 -18.84 -50.37
N ASP A 102 -18.04 -19.12 -49.15
CA ASP A 102 -19.22 -19.95 -48.91
C ASP A 102 -20.51 -19.28 -49.45
N ALA A 103 -20.65 -17.96 -49.29
CA ALA A 103 -21.78 -17.22 -49.84
C ALA A 103 -21.81 -17.29 -51.38
N VAL A 104 -20.65 -17.14 -52.03
CA VAL A 104 -20.51 -17.29 -53.49
C VAL A 104 -20.83 -18.71 -53.92
N LEU A 105 -20.34 -19.72 -53.21
CA LEU A 105 -20.62 -21.13 -53.52
C LEU A 105 -22.13 -21.42 -53.44
N ILE A 106 -22.82 -20.92 -52.41
CA ILE A 106 -24.28 -21.05 -52.27
C ILE A 106 -25.00 -20.36 -53.42
N LEU A 107 -24.61 -19.14 -53.79
CA LEU A 107 -25.22 -18.39 -54.89
C LEU A 107 -25.00 -19.03 -56.27
N LEU A 108 -23.87 -19.71 -56.47
CA LEU A 108 -23.54 -20.42 -57.71
C LEU A 108 -24.10 -21.85 -57.76
N SER A 109 -24.54 -22.40 -56.62
CA SER A 109 -25.10 -23.75 -56.56
C SER A 109 -26.54 -23.78 -57.09
N ASN A 110 -26.75 -24.54 -58.18
CA ASN A 110 -28.08 -24.74 -58.79
C ASN A 110 -28.94 -25.81 -58.08
N GLU A 111 -28.43 -26.44 -57.02
CA GLU A 111 -29.08 -27.54 -56.28
C GLU A 111 -29.44 -27.09 -54.86
N PRO A 112 -30.69 -26.67 -54.58
CA PRO A 112 -31.07 -26.11 -53.28
C PRO A 112 -31.35 -27.16 -52.18
N LYS A 113 -30.88 -28.41 -52.32
CA LYS A 113 -31.46 -29.57 -51.60
C LYS A 113 -30.75 -30.07 -50.35
N THR A 114 -29.68 -29.44 -49.87
CA THR A 114 -28.90 -29.98 -48.72
C THR A 114 -28.88 -29.09 -47.48
N LEU A 115 -29.53 -27.92 -47.50
CA LEU A 115 -29.52 -26.98 -46.38
C LEU A 115 -30.94 -26.65 -45.93
N ASP A 116 -31.25 -26.92 -44.66
CA ASP A 116 -32.59 -26.75 -44.09
C ASP A 116 -33.13 -25.31 -44.20
N ARG A 117 -32.27 -24.28 -44.34
CA ARG A 117 -32.64 -22.85 -44.47
C ARG A 117 -31.57 -22.00 -45.21
N PRO A 118 -31.53 -21.99 -46.56
CA PRO A 118 -30.44 -21.36 -47.31
C PRO A 118 -30.41 -19.82 -47.18
N ASN A 119 -31.57 -19.17 -47.10
CA ASN A 119 -31.65 -17.69 -47.00
C ASN A 119 -31.13 -17.18 -45.65
N GLU A 120 -31.45 -17.87 -44.55
CA GLU A 120 -30.96 -17.52 -43.21
C GLU A 120 -29.43 -17.66 -43.12
N GLN A 121 -28.89 -18.74 -43.69
CA GLN A 121 -27.45 -18.97 -43.72
C GLN A 121 -26.72 -17.93 -44.59
N LEU A 122 -27.27 -17.59 -45.76
CA LEU A 122 -26.71 -16.55 -46.60
C LEU A 122 -26.68 -15.19 -45.89
N LEU A 123 -27.74 -14.83 -45.14
CA LEU A 123 -27.79 -13.62 -44.32
C LEU A 123 -26.68 -13.59 -43.26
N LEU A 124 -26.44 -14.70 -42.56
CA LEU A 124 -25.37 -14.81 -41.56
C LEU A 124 -23.98 -14.68 -42.20
N LEU A 125 -23.76 -15.27 -43.38
CA LEU A 125 -22.49 -15.16 -44.11
C LEU A 125 -22.24 -13.71 -44.57
N ILE A 126 -23.26 -13.03 -45.11
CA ILE A 126 -23.16 -11.60 -45.48
C ILE A 126 -22.87 -10.76 -44.24
N ALA A 127 -23.55 -11.03 -43.11
CA ALA A 127 -23.30 -10.33 -41.85
C ALA A 127 -21.84 -10.51 -41.39
N SER A 128 -21.28 -11.72 -41.48
CA SER A 128 -19.87 -12.00 -41.17
C SER A 128 -18.89 -11.19 -42.02
N VAL A 129 -19.14 -11.07 -43.33
CA VAL A 129 -18.34 -10.25 -44.23
C VAL A 129 -18.42 -8.77 -43.83
N VAL A 130 -19.62 -8.25 -43.57
CA VAL A 130 -19.82 -6.86 -43.14
C VAL A 130 -19.11 -6.58 -41.82
N ILE A 131 -19.23 -7.50 -40.86
CA ILE A 131 -18.54 -7.42 -39.57
C ILE A 131 -17.02 -7.38 -39.78
N ALA A 132 -16.45 -8.24 -40.63
CA ALA A 132 -15.01 -8.23 -40.92
C ALA A 132 -14.55 -6.88 -41.52
N VAL A 133 -15.31 -6.34 -42.49
CA VAL A 133 -15.01 -5.07 -43.16
C VAL A 133 -15.02 -3.89 -42.19
N ILE A 134 -15.89 -3.92 -41.16
CA ILE A 134 -15.97 -2.86 -40.14
C ILE A 134 -14.94 -3.09 -39.02
N ALA A 135 -14.80 -4.34 -38.55
CA ALA A 135 -13.96 -4.68 -37.42
C ALA A 135 -12.47 -4.50 -37.72
N VAL A 136 -12.00 -4.84 -38.93
CA VAL A 136 -10.57 -4.75 -39.27
C VAL A 136 -10.04 -3.31 -39.16
N PRO A 137 -10.65 -2.27 -39.77
CA PRO A 137 -10.25 -0.88 -39.58
C PRO A 137 -10.28 -0.43 -38.11
N VAL A 138 -11.32 -0.82 -37.35
CA VAL A 138 -11.43 -0.49 -35.93
C VAL A 138 -10.28 -1.12 -35.15
N LEU A 139 -10.01 -2.41 -35.32
CA LEU A 139 -8.91 -3.13 -34.66
C LEU A 139 -7.55 -2.55 -35.02
N LEU A 140 -7.32 -2.17 -36.29
CA LEU A 140 -6.10 -1.48 -36.72
C LEU A 140 -5.93 -0.12 -36.02
N SER A 141 -7.02 0.59 -35.75
CA SER A 141 -6.97 1.85 -34.99
C SER A 141 -6.58 1.65 -33.52
N LEU A 142 -6.93 0.49 -32.94
CA LEU A 142 -6.59 0.13 -31.56
C LEU A 142 -5.13 -0.32 -31.38
N ARG A 143 -4.34 -0.42 -32.47
CA ARG A 143 -2.95 -0.92 -32.43
C ARG A 143 -2.03 -0.21 -31.44
N SER A 144 -2.30 1.06 -31.11
CA SER A 144 -1.52 1.83 -30.13
C SER A 144 -1.78 1.40 -28.69
N GLY A 145 -2.95 0.83 -28.41
CA GLY A 145 -3.32 0.30 -27.09
C GLY A 145 -2.70 -1.06 -26.74
N PHE A 146 -1.97 -1.66 -27.69
CA PHE A 146 -1.26 -2.93 -27.52
C PHE A 146 0.26 -2.75 -27.76
N PRO A 147 0.96 -1.98 -26.91
CA PRO A 147 2.35 -1.58 -27.15
C PRO A 147 3.38 -2.65 -26.81
N SER A 148 2.98 -3.79 -26.24
CA SER A 148 3.93 -4.79 -25.74
C SER A 148 4.84 -5.30 -26.85
N ARG A 149 6.15 -5.20 -26.62
CA ARG A 149 7.19 -5.62 -27.57
C ARG A 149 7.38 -7.13 -27.52
N ILE A 150 7.56 -7.74 -28.70
CA ILE A 150 7.90 -9.15 -28.84
C ILE A 150 9.43 -9.26 -28.85
N PRO A 151 10.03 -10.12 -28.00
CA PRO A 151 11.47 -10.39 -28.05
C PRO A 151 11.89 -10.91 -29.44
N ARG A 152 13.00 -10.40 -29.98
CA ARG A 152 13.51 -10.87 -31.26
C ARG A 152 13.97 -12.34 -31.10
N GLY A 153 13.49 -13.23 -31.96
CA GLY A 153 13.85 -14.66 -31.95
C GLY A 153 12.91 -15.59 -31.18
N SER A 154 11.98 -15.10 -30.35
CA SER A 154 11.01 -15.99 -29.67
C SER A 154 9.95 -16.56 -30.62
N TRP A 155 9.66 -15.85 -31.71
CA TRP A 155 8.71 -16.26 -32.73
C TRP A 155 9.15 -17.53 -33.48
N THR A 156 10.45 -17.68 -33.77
CA THR A 156 10.94 -18.87 -34.51
C THR A 156 10.81 -20.14 -33.67
N GLY A 157 11.12 -20.08 -32.37
CA GLY A 157 10.92 -21.19 -31.44
C GLY A 157 9.45 -21.55 -31.26
N ALA A 158 8.57 -20.55 -31.12
CA ALA A 158 7.13 -20.78 -31.01
C ALA A 158 6.54 -21.39 -32.30
N LEU A 159 6.89 -20.83 -33.46
CA LEU A 159 6.46 -21.34 -34.77
C LEU A 159 6.98 -22.76 -35.02
N GLY A 160 8.25 -23.03 -34.72
CA GLY A 160 8.83 -24.36 -34.82
C GLY A 160 8.09 -25.37 -33.94
N THR A 161 7.72 -24.98 -32.72
CA THR A 161 6.95 -25.84 -31.80
C THR A 161 5.54 -26.14 -32.34
N LEU A 162 4.85 -25.14 -32.91
CA LEU A 162 3.54 -25.35 -33.55
C LEU A 162 3.64 -26.28 -34.77
N LEU A 163 4.66 -26.12 -35.61
CA LEU A 163 4.88 -26.96 -36.79
C LEU A 163 5.19 -28.41 -36.39
N ILE A 164 6.07 -28.62 -35.41
CA ILE A 164 6.37 -29.95 -34.85
C ILE A 164 5.10 -30.57 -34.29
N GLY A 165 4.32 -29.80 -33.52
CA GLY A 165 3.04 -30.25 -32.98
C GLY A 165 2.03 -30.67 -34.05
N LEU A 166 1.93 -29.91 -35.14
CA LEU A 166 1.08 -30.24 -36.28
C LEU A 166 1.54 -31.54 -36.95
N VAL A 167 2.84 -31.69 -37.21
CA VAL A 167 3.41 -32.92 -37.79
C VAL A 167 3.12 -34.13 -36.89
N LEU A 168 3.31 -33.99 -35.57
CA LEU A 168 2.99 -35.05 -34.61
C LEU A 168 1.49 -35.39 -34.59
N ALA A 169 0.61 -34.39 -34.63
CA ALA A 169 -0.83 -34.62 -34.69
C ALA A 169 -1.25 -35.33 -35.98
N THR A 170 -0.66 -34.96 -37.13
CA THR A 170 -0.89 -35.63 -38.41
C THR A 170 -0.35 -37.06 -38.40
N ALA A 171 0.87 -37.29 -37.90
CA ALA A 171 1.46 -38.62 -37.80
C ALA A 171 0.63 -39.54 -36.89
N ALA A 172 0.22 -39.04 -35.70
CA ALA A 172 -0.65 -39.77 -34.80
C ALA A 172 -2.01 -40.09 -35.45
N THR A 173 -2.56 -39.14 -36.21
CA THR A 173 -3.79 -39.36 -36.98
C THR A 173 -3.63 -40.52 -37.97
N GLN A 174 -2.55 -40.55 -38.75
CA GLN A 174 -2.29 -41.65 -39.70
C GLN A 174 -2.21 -43.00 -39.00
N VAL A 175 -1.43 -43.09 -37.91
CA VAL A 175 -1.27 -44.32 -37.14
C VAL A 175 -2.61 -44.80 -36.57
N LEU A 176 -3.41 -43.89 -36.02
CA LEU A 176 -4.73 -44.23 -35.47
C LEU A 176 -5.72 -44.69 -36.55
N LEU A 177 -5.70 -44.08 -37.74
CA LEU A 177 -6.53 -44.51 -38.86
C LEU A 177 -6.13 -45.90 -39.38
N MET A 178 -4.86 -46.30 -39.26
CA MET A 178 -4.41 -47.66 -39.59
C MET A 178 -4.86 -48.70 -38.55
N ILE A 179 -4.89 -48.33 -37.27
CA ILE A 179 -5.25 -49.23 -36.16
C ILE A 179 -6.77 -49.43 -36.04
N TRP A 180 -7.56 -48.43 -36.46
CA TRP A 180 -9.03 -48.44 -36.31
C TRP A 180 -9.74 -48.65 -37.66
N PRO A 181 -9.86 -49.90 -38.14
CA PRO A 181 -10.54 -50.19 -39.40
C PRO A 181 -12.03 -49.87 -39.26
N GLY A 182 -12.55 -49.04 -40.18
CA GLY A 182 -13.94 -48.55 -40.16
C GLY A 182 -14.13 -47.13 -40.70
N SER A 183 -13.07 -46.46 -41.17
CA SER A 183 -13.17 -45.16 -41.82
C SER A 183 -13.51 -45.25 -43.30
N SER A 184 -14.33 -44.31 -43.79
CA SER A 184 -14.70 -44.19 -45.22
C SER A 184 -13.96 -43.01 -45.88
N GLY A 185 -13.80 -43.06 -47.20
CA GLY A 185 -13.15 -42.00 -48.00
C GLY A 185 -11.65 -42.21 -48.21
N ASN A 186 -11.01 -41.34 -49.01
CA ASN A 186 -9.58 -41.46 -49.32
C ASN A 186 -8.71 -41.00 -48.13
N ALA A 187 -7.45 -41.46 -48.06
CA ALA A 187 -6.57 -41.17 -46.92
C ALA A 187 -6.38 -39.66 -46.66
N TRP A 188 -6.32 -38.86 -47.73
CA TRP A 188 -6.25 -37.39 -47.64
C TRP A 188 -7.50 -36.80 -46.99
N GLN A 189 -8.69 -37.17 -47.47
CA GLN A 189 -9.99 -36.74 -46.97
C GLN A 189 -10.18 -37.15 -45.51
N GLN A 190 -9.80 -38.37 -45.14
CA GLN A 190 -9.83 -38.84 -43.74
C GLN A 190 -8.95 -37.96 -42.86
N THR A 191 -7.72 -37.71 -43.28
CA THR A 191 -6.75 -36.89 -42.51
C THR A 191 -7.23 -35.46 -42.33
N VAL A 192 -7.65 -34.81 -43.42
CA VAL A 192 -8.16 -33.43 -43.39
C VAL A 192 -9.42 -33.36 -42.54
N THR A 193 -10.32 -34.34 -42.64
CA THR A 193 -11.53 -34.41 -41.82
C THR A 193 -11.20 -34.52 -40.33
N VAL A 194 -10.22 -35.35 -39.96
CA VAL A 194 -9.77 -35.46 -38.56
C VAL A 194 -9.19 -34.14 -38.07
N LEU A 195 -8.30 -33.50 -38.84
CA LEU A 195 -7.65 -32.24 -38.44
C LEU A 195 -8.67 -31.09 -38.34
N MET A 196 -9.62 -30.99 -39.26
CA MET A 196 -10.72 -30.01 -39.19
C MET A 196 -11.60 -30.24 -37.95
N ARG A 197 -12.02 -31.49 -37.70
CA ARG A 197 -12.79 -31.82 -36.49
C ARG A 197 -11.99 -31.56 -35.20
N ALA A 198 -10.67 -31.77 -35.21
CA ALA A 198 -9.80 -31.51 -34.07
C ALA A 198 -9.75 -30.04 -33.66
N ILE A 199 -9.84 -29.12 -34.63
CA ILE A 199 -9.94 -27.68 -34.40
C ILE A 199 -11.39 -27.19 -34.24
N GLY A 200 -12.39 -28.06 -34.43
CA GLY A 200 -13.80 -27.73 -34.31
C GLY A 200 -14.44 -27.15 -35.57
N ALA A 201 -13.77 -27.29 -36.70
CA ALA A 201 -14.31 -26.96 -38.02
C ALA A 201 -15.03 -28.19 -38.63
N SER A 202 -16.01 -27.92 -39.48
CA SER A 202 -16.70 -28.94 -40.26
C SER A 202 -15.97 -29.20 -41.58
N PRO A 203 -15.81 -30.47 -42.01
CA PRO A 203 -15.33 -30.76 -43.36
C PRO A 203 -16.34 -30.28 -44.41
N PRO A 204 -15.94 -30.17 -45.69
CA PRO A 204 -16.87 -29.84 -46.77
C PRO A 204 -18.07 -30.79 -46.78
N LEU A 205 -19.29 -30.23 -46.93
CA LEU A 205 -20.55 -30.99 -46.98
C LEU A 205 -20.58 -32.05 -48.09
N SER A 206 -19.77 -31.88 -49.14
CA SER A 206 -19.64 -32.84 -50.24
C SER A 206 -18.82 -34.08 -49.90
N TRP A 207 -18.17 -34.14 -48.73
CA TRP A 207 -17.31 -35.25 -48.33
C TRP A 207 -18.04 -36.20 -47.37
N ASP A 208 -18.35 -37.42 -47.83
CA ASP A 208 -18.96 -38.46 -46.99
C ASP A 208 -17.89 -39.33 -46.30
N VAL A 209 -17.28 -38.75 -45.26
CA VAL A 209 -16.13 -39.32 -44.54
C VAL A 209 -16.51 -39.64 -43.09
N HIS A 210 -16.50 -40.93 -42.78
CA HIS A 210 -16.68 -41.46 -41.44
C HIS A 210 -15.31 -41.71 -40.82
N VAL A 211 -15.08 -41.18 -39.62
CA VAL A 211 -13.88 -41.43 -38.81
C VAL A 211 -14.28 -41.64 -37.36
N ALA A 212 -13.59 -42.54 -36.67
CA ALA A 212 -13.87 -42.85 -35.27
C ALA A 212 -13.77 -41.58 -34.41
N HIS A 213 -14.75 -41.37 -33.52
CA HIS A 213 -14.90 -40.15 -32.72
C HIS A 213 -13.68 -39.85 -31.82
N LEU A 214 -12.90 -40.87 -31.45
CA LEU A 214 -11.72 -40.75 -30.60
C LEU A 214 -10.52 -40.15 -31.35
N VAL A 215 -10.41 -40.36 -32.66
CA VAL A 215 -9.23 -39.95 -33.45
C VAL A 215 -9.08 -38.42 -33.50
N PRO A 216 -10.13 -37.62 -33.81
CA PRO A 216 -10.06 -36.16 -33.70
C PRO A 216 -9.78 -35.66 -32.29
N GLN A 217 -10.20 -36.38 -31.24
CA GLN A 217 -9.95 -35.96 -29.85
C GLN A 217 -8.48 -36.07 -29.48
N ILE A 218 -7.81 -37.16 -29.88
CA ILE A 218 -6.37 -37.35 -29.64
C ILE A 218 -5.58 -36.30 -30.44
N ALA A 219 -5.93 -36.09 -31.71
CA ALA A 219 -5.30 -35.04 -32.53
C ALA A 219 -5.47 -33.65 -31.88
N SER A 220 -6.66 -33.33 -31.37
CA SER A 220 -6.95 -32.08 -30.66
C SER A 220 -6.07 -31.93 -29.41
N PHE A 221 -5.87 -33.00 -28.64
CA PHE A 221 -5.01 -32.97 -27.45
C PHE A 221 -3.54 -32.71 -27.78
N ILE A 222 -3.01 -33.35 -28.83
CA ILE A 222 -1.63 -33.12 -29.30
C ILE A 222 -1.45 -31.66 -29.76
N MET A 223 -2.39 -31.13 -30.54
CA MET A 223 -2.37 -29.73 -30.97
C MET A 223 -2.42 -28.77 -29.77
N VAL A 224 -3.24 -29.05 -28.76
CA VAL A 224 -3.34 -28.24 -27.54
C VAL A 224 -2.02 -28.21 -26.77
N ILE A 225 -1.36 -29.36 -26.60
CA ILE A 225 -0.04 -29.41 -25.97
C ILE A 225 0.96 -28.55 -26.75
N ALA A 226 0.96 -28.65 -28.08
CA ALA A 226 1.83 -27.85 -28.93
C ALA A 226 1.55 -26.35 -28.82
N ILE A 227 0.28 -25.95 -28.80
CA ILE A 227 -0.15 -24.55 -28.62
C ILE A 227 0.31 -24.02 -27.25
N ILE A 228 0.12 -24.78 -26.18
CA ILE A 228 0.56 -24.40 -24.83
C ILE A 228 2.08 -24.29 -24.78
N ALA A 229 2.81 -25.28 -25.30
CA ALA A 229 4.28 -25.28 -25.34
C ALA A 229 4.83 -24.08 -26.15
N ALA A 230 4.27 -23.83 -27.34
CA ALA A 230 4.63 -22.69 -28.17
C ALA A 230 4.38 -21.36 -27.44
N THR A 231 3.27 -21.25 -26.69
CA THR A 231 2.94 -20.07 -25.91
C THR A 231 3.90 -19.86 -24.74
N VAL A 232 4.27 -20.93 -24.02
CA VAL A 232 5.27 -20.86 -22.94
C VAL A 232 6.63 -20.42 -23.49
N ILE A 233 7.07 -20.97 -24.62
CA ILE A 233 8.33 -20.56 -25.28
C ILE A 233 8.26 -19.09 -25.71
N PHE A 234 7.14 -18.67 -26.29
CA PHE A 234 6.93 -17.30 -26.74
C PHE A 234 6.96 -16.28 -25.58
N LEU A 235 6.34 -16.63 -24.45
CA LEU A 235 6.19 -15.75 -23.28
C LEU A 235 7.39 -15.75 -22.33
N ARG A 236 8.31 -16.71 -22.44
CA ARG A 236 9.47 -16.87 -21.53
C ARG A 236 10.51 -15.72 -21.58
N SER A 237 10.32 -14.67 -22.37
CA SER A 237 11.36 -13.68 -22.68
C SER A 237 10.98 -12.20 -22.48
N THR A 238 9.90 -11.86 -21.77
CA THR A 238 9.58 -10.45 -21.41
C THR A 238 9.75 -10.19 -19.91
N ARG A 239 10.98 -10.28 -19.40
CA ARG A 239 11.32 -9.78 -18.06
C ARG A 239 12.01 -8.43 -18.19
N SER A 240 11.67 -7.51 -17.31
CA SER A 240 12.47 -6.29 -17.13
C SER A 240 13.79 -6.72 -16.49
N ASP A 241 14.91 -6.28 -17.06
CA ASP A 241 16.24 -6.41 -16.44
C ASP A 241 16.45 -5.35 -15.34
N ALA A 242 15.41 -4.55 -15.02
CA ALA A 242 15.47 -3.57 -13.95
C ALA A 242 15.77 -4.26 -12.61
N GLN A 243 16.87 -3.82 -12.00
CA GLN A 243 17.31 -4.23 -10.70
C GLN A 243 17.22 -3.05 -9.74
N TRP A 244 17.18 -3.35 -8.46
CA TRP A 244 17.27 -2.35 -7.41
C TRP A 244 18.54 -1.50 -7.57
N ASN A 245 18.42 -0.19 -7.34
CA ASN A 245 19.50 0.76 -7.47
C ASN A 245 19.57 1.63 -6.19
N PRO A 246 20.74 1.72 -5.53
CA PRO A 246 20.95 2.60 -4.37
C PRO A 246 20.51 4.05 -4.61
N THR A 247 20.81 4.63 -5.77
CA THR A 247 20.46 6.03 -6.06
C THR A 247 18.95 6.24 -6.07
N SER A 248 18.20 5.30 -6.66
CA SER A 248 16.75 5.34 -6.65
C SER A 248 16.19 5.19 -5.22
N ALA A 249 16.82 4.36 -4.41
CA ALA A 249 16.41 4.15 -3.03
C ALA A 249 16.66 5.39 -2.15
N LEU A 250 17.76 6.13 -2.35
CA LEU A 250 18.01 7.42 -1.68
C LEU A 250 16.98 8.49 -2.07
N LEU A 251 16.61 8.56 -3.36
CA LEU A 251 15.54 9.46 -3.81
C LEU A 251 14.19 9.11 -3.16
N ALA A 252 13.85 7.82 -3.05
CA ALA A 252 12.65 7.40 -2.33
C ALA A 252 12.72 7.75 -0.84
N ALA A 253 13.88 7.59 -0.18
CA ALA A 253 14.06 8.01 1.19
C ALA A 253 13.83 9.51 1.38
N LYS A 254 14.34 10.34 0.45
CA LYS A 254 14.07 11.79 0.43
C LYS A 254 12.57 12.09 0.28
N MET A 255 11.88 11.43 -0.64
CA MET A 255 10.43 11.58 -0.82
C MET A 255 9.65 11.19 0.44
N ILE A 256 10.09 10.14 1.15
CA ILE A 256 9.48 9.70 2.41
C ILE A 256 9.79 10.68 3.55
N ALA A 257 10.99 11.25 3.60
CA ALA A 257 11.34 12.25 4.61
C ALA A 257 10.54 13.57 4.45
N GLU A 258 10.19 13.93 3.21
CA GLU A 258 9.42 15.15 2.88
C GLU A 258 7.89 14.93 2.92
N ASN A 259 7.38 13.76 2.50
CA ASN A 259 5.94 13.51 2.33
C ASN A 259 5.43 12.20 2.94
N GLY A 260 6.26 11.46 3.69
CA GLY A 260 5.93 10.13 4.22
C GLY A 260 4.81 10.10 5.27
N ASP A 261 4.43 11.25 5.84
CA ASP A 261 3.32 11.34 6.80
C ASP A 261 1.96 10.95 6.18
N GLN A 262 1.84 10.95 4.86
CA GLN A 262 0.57 10.71 4.15
C GLN A 262 0.11 9.25 4.17
N ASP A 263 1.03 8.29 4.26
CA ASP A 263 0.71 6.87 4.20
C ASP A 263 1.61 6.04 5.13
N SER A 264 0.99 5.25 6.02
CA SER A 264 1.65 4.34 6.95
C SER A 264 2.43 3.21 6.28
N LEU A 265 2.19 2.97 4.99
CA LEU A 265 2.88 1.93 4.23
C LEU A 265 4.05 2.46 3.38
N SER A 266 4.26 3.77 3.36
CA SER A 266 5.28 4.43 2.53
C SER A 266 6.70 3.89 2.78
N TYR A 267 7.06 3.62 4.04
CA TYR A 267 8.38 3.10 4.38
C TYR A 267 8.65 1.69 3.83
N PHE A 268 7.62 0.83 3.75
CA PHE A 268 7.76 -0.51 3.15
C PHE A 268 8.10 -0.47 1.67
N ASN A 269 7.91 0.66 0.98
CA ASN A 269 8.31 0.82 -0.42
C ASN A 269 9.82 0.94 -0.63
N THR A 270 10.61 1.07 0.45
CA THR A 270 12.08 1.05 0.42
C THR A 270 12.68 -0.36 0.36
N ARG A 271 11.82 -1.40 0.38
CA ARG A 271 12.26 -2.79 0.34
C ARG A 271 13.06 -3.11 -0.92
N SER A 272 14.10 -3.92 -0.76
CA SER A 272 15.09 -4.21 -1.83
C SER A 272 14.57 -4.99 -3.03
N ASP A 273 13.41 -5.65 -2.92
CA ASP A 273 12.79 -6.37 -4.03
C ASP A 273 11.77 -5.53 -4.83
N LYS A 274 11.53 -4.28 -4.39
CA LYS A 274 10.68 -3.32 -5.08
C LYS A 274 11.54 -2.44 -5.99
N LEU A 275 11.01 -2.19 -7.18
CA LEU A 275 11.52 -1.23 -8.13
C LEU A 275 10.74 0.08 -8.01
N LEU A 276 11.37 1.17 -8.40
CA LEU A 276 10.78 2.51 -8.34
C LEU A 276 10.65 3.07 -9.75
N HIS A 277 9.43 3.49 -10.10
CA HIS A 277 9.18 4.21 -11.35
C HIS A 277 8.89 5.69 -11.05
N PHE A 278 9.77 6.57 -11.47
CA PHE A 278 9.70 8.00 -11.15
C PHE A 278 8.81 8.78 -12.13
N SER A 279 8.20 9.86 -11.64
CA SER A 279 7.68 10.93 -12.47
C SER A 279 8.81 11.61 -13.26
N ALA A 280 8.47 12.27 -14.36
CA ALA A 280 9.48 12.92 -15.20
C ALA A 280 10.16 14.11 -14.50
N ASP A 281 9.47 14.75 -13.55
CA ASP A 281 10.02 15.79 -12.68
C ASP A 281 10.83 15.24 -11.50
N GLY A 282 10.87 13.93 -11.29
CA GLY A 282 11.60 13.27 -10.21
C GLY A 282 11.04 13.53 -8.80
N LYS A 283 9.83 14.07 -8.67
CA LYS A 283 9.21 14.43 -7.37
C LYS A 283 8.25 13.38 -6.80
N ALA A 284 7.87 12.40 -7.61
CA ALA A 284 7.04 11.28 -7.16
C ALA A 284 7.52 9.97 -7.76
N ALA A 285 7.20 8.85 -7.11
CA ALA A 285 7.54 7.52 -7.61
C ALA A 285 6.47 6.48 -7.27
N VAL A 286 6.24 5.53 -8.17
CA VAL A 286 5.44 4.33 -7.88
C VAL A 286 6.38 3.18 -7.56
N ALA A 287 6.28 2.63 -6.35
CA ALA A 287 7.02 1.43 -5.96
C ALA A 287 6.26 0.18 -6.39
N TYR A 288 6.92 -0.74 -7.09
CA TYR A 288 6.26 -1.90 -7.66
C TYR A 288 7.16 -3.14 -7.74
N ARG A 289 6.55 -4.31 -7.93
CA ARG A 289 7.25 -5.55 -8.28
C ARG A 289 6.47 -6.32 -9.33
N THR A 290 7.16 -6.94 -10.28
CA THR A 290 6.52 -7.80 -11.28
C THR A 290 6.46 -9.26 -10.80
N ILE A 291 5.25 -9.78 -10.59
CA ILE A 291 5.01 -11.14 -10.09
C ILE A 291 3.97 -11.81 -10.99
N ALA A 292 4.32 -12.98 -11.55
CA ALA A 292 3.43 -13.78 -12.41
C ALA A 292 2.77 -12.98 -13.55
N GLY A 293 3.50 -12.03 -14.15
CA GLY A 293 2.98 -11.17 -15.22
C GLY A 293 2.20 -9.93 -14.75
N VAL A 294 1.97 -9.78 -13.46
CA VAL A 294 1.34 -8.59 -12.86
C VAL A 294 2.43 -7.63 -12.41
N CYS A 295 2.37 -6.39 -12.88
CA CYS A 295 3.13 -5.27 -12.34
C CYS A 295 2.36 -4.72 -11.14
N LEU A 296 2.72 -5.17 -9.95
CA LEU A 296 1.99 -4.89 -8.72
C LEU A 296 2.63 -3.71 -8.00
N ALA A 297 1.96 -2.56 -8.01
CA ALA A 297 2.33 -1.41 -7.20
C ALA A 297 1.94 -1.66 -5.72
N SER A 298 2.80 -1.19 -4.82
CA SER A 298 2.61 -1.26 -3.37
C SER A 298 2.21 0.10 -2.84
N SER A 299 1.05 0.16 -2.18
CA SER A 299 0.49 1.35 -1.51
C SER A 299 0.35 2.58 -2.42
N ASP A 300 0.38 3.78 -1.83
CA ASP A 300 0.31 5.05 -2.55
C ASP A 300 1.63 5.38 -3.27
N PRO A 301 1.62 6.23 -4.32
CA PRO A 301 2.85 6.81 -4.85
C PRO A 301 3.61 7.57 -3.76
N LEU A 302 4.93 7.47 -3.78
CA LEU A 302 5.83 8.24 -2.92
C LEU A 302 5.97 9.69 -3.44
N GLY A 303 6.25 10.63 -2.54
CA GLY A 303 6.57 12.02 -2.87
C GLY A 303 5.35 12.93 -3.03
N ASP A 304 5.50 14.03 -3.78
CA ASP A 304 4.50 15.09 -3.87
C ASP A 304 3.20 14.62 -4.58
N PRO A 305 2.02 14.71 -3.93
CA PRO A 305 0.72 14.42 -4.54
C PRO A 305 0.42 15.12 -5.86
N HIS A 306 0.99 16.30 -6.08
CA HIS A 306 0.82 17.03 -7.35
C HIS A 306 1.51 16.33 -8.53
N SER A 307 2.58 15.58 -8.26
CA SER A 307 3.36 14.83 -9.26
C SER A 307 2.90 13.38 -9.41
N TRP A 308 2.01 12.88 -8.53
CA TRP A 308 1.44 11.53 -8.62
C TRP A 308 0.82 11.20 -9.99
N PRO A 309 0.02 12.08 -10.63
CA PRO A 309 -0.55 11.76 -11.94
C PRO A 309 0.50 11.41 -13.00
N GLN A 310 1.64 12.09 -12.97
CA GLN A 310 2.73 11.84 -13.91
C GLN A 310 3.44 10.52 -13.61
N ALA A 311 3.73 10.23 -12.33
CA ALA A 311 4.33 8.96 -11.92
C ALA A 311 3.42 7.77 -12.28
N ILE A 312 2.12 7.86 -11.96
CA ILE A 312 1.10 6.84 -12.24
C ILE A 312 1.00 6.55 -13.75
N THR A 313 0.95 7.60 -14.57
CA THR A 313 0.86 7.46 -16.03
C THR A 313 2.11 6.81 -16.61
N SER A 314 3.29 7.29 -16.21
CA SER A 314 4.56 6.78 -16.70
C SER A 314 4.78 5.31 -16.31
N TRP A 315 4.40 4.95 -15.08
CA TRP A 315 4.46 3.57 -14.59
C TRP A 315 3.53 2.63 -15.38
N GLN A 316 2.31 3.07 -15.69
CA GLN A 316 1.39 2.30 -16.51
C GLN A 316 1.97 2.04 -17.91
N ASP A 317 2.58 3.06 -18.53
CA ASP A 317 3.19 2.95 -19.85
C ASP A 317 4.36 1.95 -19.86
N GLU A 318 5.18 1.94 -18.80
CA GLU A 318 6.21 0.92 -18.64
C GLU A 318 5.62 -0.49 -18.48
N SER A 319 4.62 -0.66 -17.60
CA SER A 319 3.93 -1.94 -17.42
C SER A 319 3.35 -2.46 -18.75
N ARG A 320 2.73 -1.58 -19.54
CA ARG A 320 2.16 -1.93 -20.85
C ARG A 320 3.24 -2.27 -21.89
N ARG A 321 4.39 -1.58 -21.86
CA ARG A 321 5.52 -1.86 -22.76
C ARG A 321 6.08 -3.27 -22.58
N TYR A 322 6.17 -3.77 -21.35
CA TYR A 322 6.56 -5.15 -21.07
C TYR A 322 5.42 -6.16 -21.19
N GLY A 323 4.18 -5.67 -21.32
CA GLY A 323 2.97 -6.50 -21.38
C GLY A 323 2.70 -7.20 -20.06
N SER A 324 2.83 -6.44 -18.97
CA SER A 324 2.44 -6.83 -17.62
C SER A 324 1.10 -6.17 -17.26
N ILE A 325 0.29 -6.87 -16.45
CA ILE A 325 -0.99 -6.34 -15.96
C ILE A 325 -0.70 -5.38 -14.80
N PRO A 326 -1.01 -4.08 -14.93
CA PRO A 326 -0.84 -3.15 -13.82
C PRO A 326 -1.94 -3.35 -12.78
N ALA A 327 -1.56 -3.39 -11.51
CA ALA A 327 -2.48 -3.43 -10.37
C ALA A 327 -1.85 -2.73 -9.17
N VAL A 328 -2.67 -2.25 -8.24
CA VAL A 328 -2.22 -1.59 -7.01
C VAL A 328 -2.77 -2.35 -5.82
N LEU A 329 -1.92 -2.64 -4.85
CA LEU A 329 -2.29 -3.30 -3.60
C LEU A 329 -2.14 -2.34 -2.41
N SER A 330 -3.15 -2.31 -1.54
CA SER A 330 -3.12 -1.63 -0.25
C SER A 330 -2.93 -0.11 -0.30
N CYS A 331 -3.42 0.54 -1.35
CA CYS A 331 -3.43 2.01 -1.38
C CYS A 331 -4.42 2.58 -0.37
N SER A 332 -4.11 3.80 0.11
CA SER A 332 -5.02 4.59 0.92
C SER A 332 -6.18 5.11 0.07
N GLU A 333 -7.16 5.76 0.70
CA GLU A 333 -8.23 6.44 -0.03
C GLU A 333 -7.70 7.53 -0.98
N ALA A 334 -6.63 8.24 -0.60
CA ALA A 334 -6.02 9.27 -1.43
C ALA A 334 -5.37 8.67 -2.68
N GLY A 335 -4.56 7.62 -2.51
CA GLY A 335 -3.97 6.88 -3.63
C GLY A 335 -5.04 6.24 -4.52
N ALA A 336 -6.07 5.61 -3.94
CA ALA A 336 -7.18 5.03 -4.69
C ALA A 336 -7.88 6.07 -5.58
N ARG A 337 -8.15 7.26 -5.05
CA ARG A 337 -8.67 8.39 -5.84
C ARG A 337 -7.72 8.81 -6.95
N ALA A 338 -6.42 8.87 -6.70
CA ALA A 338 -5.43 9.22 -7.71
C ALA A 338 -5.38 8.19 -8.85
N TYR A 339 -5.30 6.90 -8.54
CA TYR A 339 -5.30 5.83 -9.54
C TYR A 339 -6.60 5.80 -10.35
N ASN A 340 -7.75 5.99 -9.70
CA ASN A 340 -9.04 6.07 -10.40
C ASN A 340 -9.12 7.30 -11.32
N LYS A 341 -8.74 8.48 -10.83
CA LYS A 341 -8.80 9.73 -11.59
C LYS A 341 -7.88 9.70 -12.82
N VAL A 342 -6.67 9.16 -12.69
CA VAL A 342 -5.64 9.20 -13.73
C VAL A 342 -5.84 8.07 -14.74
N LEU A 343 -6.12 6.85 -14.27
CA LEU A 343 -6.14 5.65 -15.12
C LEU A 343 -7.53 5.02 -15.30
N GLY A 344 -8.53 5.46 -14.55
CA GLY A 344 -9.87 4.87 -14.57
C GLY A 344 -9.93 3.47 -13.95
N TYR A 345 -9.01 3.14 -13.02
CA TYR A 345 -8.97 1.83 -12.39
C TYR A 345 -10.19 1.59 -11.50
N GLY A 346 -10.71 0.37 -11.54
CA GLY A 346 -11.75 -0.09 -10.62
C GLY A 346 -11.17 -0.24 -9.22
N ILE A 347 -11.83 0.39 -8.23
CA ILE A 347 -11.39 0.39 -6.84
C ILE A 347 -12.23 -0.61 -6.06
N LEU A 348 -11.56 -1.53 -5.38
CA LEU A 348 -12.19 -2.51 -4.49
C LEU A 348 -11.63 -2.32 -3.09
N GLN A 349 -12.50 -2.26 -2.07
CA GLN A 349 -12.04 -2.22 -0.69
C GLN A 349 -11.44 -3.57 -0.31
N LEU A 350 -10.21 -3.52 0.18
CA LEU A 350 -9.42 -4.68 0.55
C LEU A 350 -9.62 -5.08 2.00
N GLY A 351 -9.74 -4.11 2.90
CA GLY A 351 -9.76 -4.29 4.34
C GLY A 351 -9.56 -2.97 5.05
N ASP A 352 -9.40 -3.02 6.37
CA ASP A 352 -9.25 -1.82 7.20
C ASP A 352 -8.00 -1.92 8.08
N GLU A 353 -7.26 -0.82 8.15
CA GLU A 353 -6.10 -0.60 9.00
C GLU A 353 -6.49 -0.18 10.40
N ALA A 354 -5.87 -0.80 11.41
CA ALA A 354 -6.07 -0.44 12.81
C ALA A 354 -5.03 0.60 13.24
N ILE A 355 -5.45 1.85 13.41
CA ILE A 355 -4.59 2.96 13.83
C ILE A 355 -4.91 3.31 15.28
N LEU A 356 -3.91 3.24 16.14
CA LEU A 356 -3.97 3.76 17.50
C LEU A 356 -3.58 5.23 17.47
N THR A 357 -4.29 6.05 18.24
CA THR A 357 -3.94 7.46 18.45
C THR A 357 -3.90 7.77 19.93
N GLN A 358 -3.07 8.72 20.33
CA GLN A 358 -2.91 9.10 21.74
C GLN A 358 -4.23 9.61 22.36
N GLU A 359 -5.11 10.20 21.57
CA GLU A 359 -6.40 10.71 22.08
C GLU A 359 -7.36 9.57 22.46
N ARG A 360 -7.34 8.47 21.70
CA ARG A 360 -8.28 7.33 21.82
C ARG A 360 -7.76 6.21 22.72
N PHE A 361 -6.45 5.99 22.76
CA PHE A 361 -5.85 4.91 23.53
C PHE A 361 -5.78 5.29 25.01
N ARG A 362 -6.83 4.95 25.76
CA ARG A 362 -6.96 5.27 27.19
C ARG A 362 -7.19 4.03 28.01
N LEU A 363 -6.13 3.55 28.70
CA LEU A 363 -6.18 2.31 29.48
C LEU A 363 -7.20 2.32 30.62
N ASP A 364 -7.58 3.49 31.13
CA ASP A 364 -8.61 3.69 32.15
C ASP A 364 -10.04 3.58 31.60
N SER A 365 -10.23 3.63 30.27
CA SER A 365 -11.54 3.50 29.64
C SER A 365 -12.20 2.14 29.88
N THR A 366 -13.53 2.12 29.87
CA THR A 366 -14.34 0.90 30.02
C THR A 366 -14.16 -0.06 28.85
N THR A 367 -14.00 0.47 27.63
CA THR A 367 -13.78 -0.30 26.40
C THR A 367 -12.46 -1.08 26.41
N MET A 368 -11.45 -0.62 27.17
CA MET A 368 -10.13 -1.27 27.26
C MET A 368 -9.96 -2.17 28.51
N THR A 369 -11.06 -2.63 29.11
CA THR A 369 -11.01 -3.45 30.35
C THR A 369 -10.20 -4.74 30.18
N GLU A 370 -10.29 -5.40 29.02
CA GLU A 370 -9.51 -6.60 28.72
C GLU A 370 -8.01 -6.31 28.70
N VAL A 371 -7.60 -5.29 27.94
CA VAL A 371 -6.21 -4.82 27.83
C VAL A 371 -5.67 -4.42 29.19
N ARG A 372 -6.42 -3.62 29.97
CA ARG A 372 -6.04 -3.21 31.33
C ARG A 372 -5.80 -4.40 32.27
N ARG A 373 -6.63 -5.44 32.19
CA ARG A 373 -6.45 -6.68 32.98
C ARG A 373 -5.19 -7.44 32.54
N ALA A 374 -4.94 -7.54 31.23
CA ALA A 374 -3.75 -8.17 30.68
C ALA A 374 -2.47 -7.45 31.12
N VAL A 375 -2.44 -6.11 31.02
CA VAL A 375 -1.32 -5.26 31.47
C VAL A 375 -1.05 -5.44 32.97
N LYS A 376 -2.09 -5.40 33.82
CA LYS A 376 -1.93 -5.58 35.27
C LYS A 376 -1.38 -6.96 35.61
N ARG A 377 -1.81 -8.00 34.89
CA ARG A 377 -1.30 -9.37 35.05
C ARG A 377 0.17 -9.45 34.64
N ALA A 378 0.52 -8.96 33.45
CA ALA A 378 1.89 -8.94 32.95
C ALA A 378 2.87 -8.26 33.92
N ARG A 379 2.48 -7.10 34.48
CA ARG A 379 3.29 -6.39 35.49
C ARG A 379 3.46 -7.21 36.77
N ARG A 380 2.40 -7.87 37.25
CA ARG A 380 2.47 -8.75 38.43
C ARG A 380 3.36 -9.96 38.19
N ASP A 381 3.34 -10.49 36.98
CA ASP A 381 4.13 -11.65 36.56
C ASP A 381 5.60 -11.26 36.24
N GLY A 382 6.00 -10.01 36.49
CA GLY A 382 7.37 -9.54 36.41
C GLY A 382 7.87 -9.19 35.01
N LEU A 383 6.96 -9.03 34.03
CA LEU A 383 7.36 -8.64 32.68
C LEU A 383 7.85 -7.20 32.63
N SER A 384 8.91 -6.96 31.86
CA SER A 384 9.46 -5.62 31.58
C SER A 384 9.55 -5.40 30.07
N VAL A 385 9.47 -4.13 29.63
CA VAL A 385 9.57 -3.75 28.21
C VAL A 385 10.77 -2.84 28.02
N ARG A 386 11.52 -3.07 26.94
CA ARG A 386 12.61 -2.20 26.48
C ARG A 386 12.32 -1.75 25.05
N ILE A 387 12.37 -0.45 24.81
CA ILE A 387 12.06 0.18 23.53
C ILE A 387 13.22 1.09 23.14
N ALA A 388 13.71 0.95 21.92
CA ALA A 388 14.80 1.76 21.38
C ALA A 388 14.71 1.80 19.85
N HIS A 389 15.38 2.78 19.22
CA HIS A 389 15.61 2.71 17.77
C HIS A 389 16.72 1.69 17.47
N CYS A 390 16.64 1.00 16.33
CA CYS A 390 17.67 0.08 15.86
C CYS A 390 19.07 0.73 15.85
N GLY A 391 19.15 2.02 15.51
CA GLY A 391 20.39 2.77 15.48
C GLY A 391 21.04 3.03 16.86
N ASP A 392 20.28 2.90 17.95
CA ASP A 392 20.76 3.10 19.32
C ASP A 392 21.20 1.79 20.00
N LEU A 393 20.93 0.66 19.35
CA LEU A 393 21.27 -0.67 19.86
C LEU A 393 22.69 -1.07 19.48
N ASP A 394 23.37 -1.79 20.38
CA ASP A 394 24.66 -2.41 20.06
C ASP A 394 24.47 -3.52 19.00
N PRO A 395 25.40 -3.70 18.03
CA PRO A 395 25.25 -4.73 17.00
C PRO A 395 25.09 -6.15 17.56
N ALA A 396 25.68 -6.48 18.72
CA ALA A 396 25.50 -7.80 19.34
C ALA A 396 24.06 -7.99 19.85
N GLU A 397 23.49 -6.95 20.46
CA GLU A 397 22.11 -6.95 20.94
C GLU A 397 21.11 -7.04 19.78
N LEU A 398 21.35 -6.28 18.71
CA LEU A 398 20.51 -6.34 17.50
C LEU A 398 20.56 -7.74 16.85
N ALA A 399 21.74 -8.38 16.83
CA ALA A 399 21.90 -9.73 16.33
C ALA A 399 21.16 -10.77 17.20
N GLU A 400 21.14 -10.59 18.52
CA GLU A 400 20.36 -11.43 19.44
C GLU A 400 18.86 -11.30 19.18
N ILE A 401 18.35 -10.08 19.02
CA ILE A 401 16.94 -9.83 18.70
C ILE A 401 16.57 -10.44 17.35
N ASN A 402 17.44 -10.29 16.33
CA ASN A 402 17.21 -10.89 15.02
C ASN A 402 17.20 -12.44 15.09
N ALA A 403 18.11 -13.03 15.87
CA ALA A 403 18.13 -14.48 16.08
C ALA A 403 16.86 -14.98 16.79
N ALA A 404 16.34 -14.22 17.77
CA ALA A 404 15.07 -14.53 18.41
C ALA A 404 13.87 -14.40 17.44
N ALA A 405 13.87 -13.36 16.60
CA ALA A 405 12.87 -13.15 15.57
C ALA A 405 12.79 -14.32 14.58
N GLU A 406 13.95 -14.81 14.12
CA GLU A 406 14.02 -15.96 13.21
C GLU A 406 13.67 -17.27 13.91
N LYS A 407 14.05 -17.44 15.20
CA LYS A 407 13.70 -18.62 15.98
C LYS A 407 12.19 -18.76 16.24
N TRP A 408 11.50 -17.64 16.49
CA TRP A 408 10.05 -17.61 16.76
C TRP A 408 9.22 -17.46 15.49
N ARG A 409 9.85 -17.60 14.33
CA ARG A 409 9.20 -17.51 13.03
C ARG A 409 8.37 -18.77 12.78
N ASP A 410 7.12 -18.56 12.41
CA ASP A 410 6.21 -19.62 11.98
C ASP A 410 5.97 -19.55 10.47
N GLY A 411 6.74 -20.35 9.72
CA GLY A 411 6.73 -20.43 8.25
C GLY A 411 7.72 -19.49 7.55
N ASP A 412 7.45 -19.17 6.30
CA ASP A 412 8.29 -18.28 5.48
C ASP A 412 8.04 -16.80 5.74
N GLU A 413 9.00 -15.95 5.35
CA GLU A 413 8.94 -14.49 5.47
C GLU A 413 7.73 -14.03 4.65
N ARG A 414 6.75 -13.47 5.37
CA ARG A 414 5.52 -12.99 4.77
C ARG A 414 5.69 -11.52 4.51
N GLY A 415 5.14 -11.05 3.40
CA GLY A 415 4.91 -9.63 3.20
C GLY A 415 5.42 -9.07 1.88
N PHE A 416 4.63 -8.14 1.36
CA PHE A 416 4.99 -7.23 0.29
C PHE A 416 4.57 -5.80 0.66
N SER A 417 3.34 -5.65 1.15
CA SER A 417 2.80 -4.35 1.53
C SER A 417 3.09 -3.97 2.99
N MET A 418 3.44 -4.96 3.83
CA MET A 418 3.39 -4.85 5.29
C MET A 418 4.59 -5.47 6.02
N ALA A 419 5.64 -5.85 5.29
CA ALA A 419 6.87 -6.35 5.90
C ALA A 419 8.08 -5.89 5.11
N LEU A 420 9.06 -5.37 5.84
CA LEU A 420 10.32 -4.88 5.30
C LEU A 420 11.26 -6.04 4.94
N GLY A 421 11.18 -7.15 5.67
CA GLY A 421 11.90 -8.39 5.35
C GLY A 421 13.44 -8.28 5.42
N ARG A 422 13.95 -7.29 6.15
CA ARG A 422 15.40 -7.06 6.38
C ARG A 422 15.67 -6.48 7.77
N PHE A 423 15.07 -7.07 8.80
CA PHE A 423 15.24 -6.60 10.18
C PHE A 423 16.73 -6.50 10.55
N GLY A 424 17.13 -5.36 11.13
CA GLY A 424 18.50 -5.08 11.54
C GLY A 424 19.43 -4.55 10.43
N ASP A 425 18.90 -4.21 9.26
CA ASP A 425 19.68 -3.50 8.22
C ASP A 425 20.13 -2.12 8.73
N PRO A 426 21.42 -1.74 8.57
CA PRO A 426 21.92 -0.42 8.97
C PRO A 426 21.20 0.77 8.31
N ALA A 427 20.56 0.56 7.16
CA ALA A 427 19.74 1.57 6.49
C ALA A 427 18.46 1.90 7.27
N ASP A 428 17.95 0.95 8.06
CA ASP A 428 16.69 1.06 8.78
C ASP A 428 16.90 1.48 10.25
N TRP A 429 17.87 2.37 10.49
CA TRP A 429 18.29 2.81 11.83
C TRP A 429 17.18 3.46 12.66
N ARG A 430 16.17 4.06 12.01
CA ARG A 430 15.00 4.68 12.66
C ARG A 430 13.94 3.70 13.11
N VAL A 431 13.99 2.43 12.68
CA VAL A 431 13.01 1.41 13.08
C VAL A 431 13.02 1.30 14.60
N VAL A 432 11.84 1.38 15.21
CA VAL A 432 11.67 1.22 16.65
C VAL A 432 11.49 -0.26 16.95
N VAL A 433 12.24 -0.78 17.90
CA VAL A 433 12.15 -2.16 18.37
C VAL A 433 11.71 -2.16 19.82
N ALA A 434 10.60 -2.84 20.07
CA ALA A 434 10.06 -3.06 21.41
C ALA A 434 10.21 -4.55 21.77
N THR A 435 10.87 -4.84 22.89
CA THR A 435 11.12 -6.20 23.38
C THR A 435 10.53 -6.38 24.76
N VAL A 436 9.94 -7.55 25.03
CA VAL A 436 9.48 -7.94 26.37
C VAL A 436 10.43 -8.95 26.96
N HIS A 437 10.81 -8.74 28.22
CA HIS A 437 11.63 -9.65 29.00
C HIS A 437 10.85 -10.18 30.21
N ASP A 438 11.08 -11.45 30.55
CA ASP A 438 10.53 -12.07 31.76
C ASP A 438 11.28 -11.65 33.04
N ALA A 439 10.85 -12.21 34.18
CA ALA A 439 11.47 -11.93 35.48
C ALA A 439 12.96 -12.35 35.57
N ASN A 440 13.44 -13.20 34.67
CA ASN A 440 14.83 -13.64 34.57
C ASN A 440 15.61 -12.86 33.50
N ALA A 441 15.08 -11.74 33.01
CA ALA A 441 15.62 -10.94 31.93
C ALA A 441 15.74 -11.69 30.58
N LYS A 442 15.00 -12.78 30.38
CA LYS A 442 14.96 -13.49 29.09
C LYS A 442 13.93 -12.86 28.18
N MET A 443 14.31 -12.58 26.94
CA MET A 443 13.39 -12.05 25.93
C MET A 443 12.30 -13.09 25.60
N VAL A 444 11.04 -12.67 25.63
CA VAL A 444 9.87 -13.52 25.36
C VAL A 444 8.97 -13.00 24.24
N ALA A 445 9.12 -11.74 23.82
CA ALA A 445 8.44 -11.20 22.64
C ALA A 445 9.20 -9.99 22.08
N LEU A 446 8.98 -9.72 20.79
CA LEU A 446 9.49 -8.55 20.11
C LEU A 446 8.48 -8.03 19.08
N GLN A 447 8.48 -6.71 18.89
CA GLN A 447 7.78 -6.02 17.82
C GLN A 447 8.69 -4.97 17.20
N SER A 448 8.72 -4.88 15.87
CA SER A 448 9.41 -3.80 15.14
C SER A 448 8.39 -2.89 14.48
N PHE A 449 8.69 -1.59 14.48
CA PHE A 449 7.85 -0.56 13.88
C PHE A 449 8.69 0.31 12.96
N VAL A 450 8.29 0.38 11.70
CA VAL A 450 8.89 1.29 10.72
C VAL A 450 8.36 2.71 10.93
N PRO A 451 9.15 3.75 10.59
CA PRO A 451 8.68 5.13 10.64
C PRO A 451 7.50 5.34 9.68
N TRP A 452 6.42 5.94 10.18
CA TRP A 452 5.37 6.54 9.37
C TRP A 452 5.53 8.06 9.42
N GLY A 453 6.34 8.58 8.50
CA GLY A 453 6.72 9.98 8.47
C GLY A 453 7.54 10.38 9.71
N ARG A 454 7.18 11.49 10.36
CA ARG A 454 7.89 12.01 11.54
C ARG A 454 7.21 11.69 12.86
N HIS A 455 5.89 11.61 12.85
CA HIS A 455 5.06 11.50 14.05
C HIS A 455 4.30 10.17 14.16
N GLY A 456 4.56 9.23 13.25
CA GLY A 456 3.88 7.95 13.22
C GLY A 456 4.82 6.75 13.25
N LEU A 457 4.27 5.61 13.66
CA LEU A 457 4.89 4.29 13.57
C LEU A 457 3.96 3.31 12.86
N SER A 458 4.53 2.31 12.18
CA SER A 458 3.77 1.27 11.48
C SER A 458 4.37 -0.11 11.77
N LEU A 459 3.55 -1.06 12.22
CA LEU A 459 4.00 -2.38 12.64
C LEU A 459 4.55 -3.18 11.45
N ASP A 460 5.80 -3.63 11.57
CA ASP A 460 6.51 -4.45 10.58
C ASP A 460 6.57 -5.92 11.03
N LEU A 461 7.17 -6.16 12.20
CA LEU A 461 7.34 -7.50 12.74
C LEU A 461 6.64 -7.64 14.09
N MET A 462 5.98 -8.78 14.30
CA MET A 462 5.40 -9.16 15.59
C MET A 462 5.69 -10.64 15.84
N ARG A 463 6.50 -10.92 16.86
CA ARG A 463 6.94 -12.28 17.21
C ARG A 463 6.90 -12.48 18.72
N ARG A 464 6.55 -13.69 19.14
CA ARG A 464 6.56 -14.09 20.56
C ARG A 464 7.08 -15.50 20.70
N SER A 465 7.76 -15.75 21.81
CA SER A 465 8.12 -17.09 22.24
C SER A 465 6.85 -17.95 22.43
N PRO A 466 6.90 -19.26 22.13
CA PRO A 466 5.87 -20.20 22.56
C PRO A 466 5.61 -20.17 24.08
N ASP A 467 6.65 -19.84 24.86
CA ASP A 467 6.60 -19.75 26.32
C ASP A 467 6.12 -18.38 26.84
N ALA A 468 5.78 -17.44 25.94
CA ALA A 468 5.39 -16.09 26.35
C ALA A 468 4.06 -16.09 27.13
N PRO A 469 4.00 -15.44 28.31
CA PRO A 469 2.76 -15.36 29.10
C PRO A 469 1.60 -14.70 28.33
N ASN A 470 0.37 -15.12 28.65
CA ASN A 470 -0.84 -14.49 28.09
C ASN A 470 -0.94 -13.03 28.52
N GLY A 471 -1.14 -12.13 27.55
CA GLY A 471 -1.15 -10.68 27.80
C GLY A 471 0.14 -9.96 27.40
N THR A 472 1.17 -10.69 26.93
CA THR A 472 2.46 -10.10 26.55
C THR A 472 2.34 -9.05 25.44
N ASN A 473 1.50 -9.30 24.43
CA ASN A 473 1.31 -8.34 23.32
C ASN A 473 0.56 -7.10 23.78
N GLU A 474 -0.49 -7.28 24.58
CA GLU A 474 -1.27 -6.21 25.18
C GLU A 474 -0.41 -5.33 26.07
N PHE A 475 0.49 -5.95 26.83
CA PHE A 475 1.46 -5.26 27.67
C PHE A 475 2.46 -4.46 26.84
N LEU A 476 3.07 -5.08 25.82
CA LEU A 476 4.00 -4.38 24.92
C LEU A 476 3.30 -3.19 24.23
N THR A 477 2.12 -3.39 23.63
CA THR A 477 1.40 -2.31 22.95
C THR A 477 1.05 -1.16 23.92
N ALA A 478 0.68 -1.47 25.17
CA ALA A 478 0.42 -0.45 26.18
C ALA A 478 1.68 0.35 26.57
N GLU A 479 2.83 -0.31 26.79
CA GLU A 479 4.09 0.37 27.07
C GLU A 479 4.60 1.15 25.84
N LEU A 480 4.36 0.65 24.62
CA LEU A 480 4.69 1.36 23.39
C LEU A 480 3.91 2.65 23.27
N MET A 481 2.59 2.64 23.48
CA MET A 481 1.78 3.86 23.40
C MET A 481 2.22 4.90 24.44
N LYS A 482 2.63 4.44 25.64
CA LYS A 482 3.24 5.31 26.64
C LYS A 482 4.57 5.89 26.18
N TRP A 483 5.46 5.07 25.63
CA TRP A 483 6.74 5.54 25.07
C TRP A 483 6.53 6.53 23.93
N CYS A 484 5.50 6.34 23.10
CA CYS A 484 5.14 7.24 22.01
C CYS A 484 4.77 8.65 22.51
N ASP A 485 4.13 8.76 23.68
CA ASP A 485 3.77 10.05 24.31
C ASP A 485 5.03 10.86 24.65
N ASP A 486 6.05 10.19 25.22
CA ASP A 486 7.33 10.80 25.59
C ASP A 486 8.21 11.17 24.36
N HIS A 487 7.94 10.57 23.18
CA HIS A 487 8.78 10.70 21.97
C HIS A 487 8.09 11.44 20.81
N GLY A 488 6.94 12.08 21.03
CA GLY A 488 6.25 12.88 20.02
C GLY A 488 5.65 12.07 18.86
N VAL A 489 5.30 10.80 19.12
CA VAL A 489 4.59 9.91 18.19
C VAL A 489 3.09 9.93 18.54
N ASP A 490 2.28 10.43 17.60
CA ASP A 490 0.84 10.62 17.79
C ASP A 490 -0.01 9.43 17.31
N ARG A 491 0.53 8.62 16.39
CA ARG A 491 -0.20 7.53 15.74
C ARG A 491 0.64 6.28 15.51
N VAL A 492 0.03 5.11 15.74
CA VAL A 492 0.67 3.81 15.52
C VAL A 492 -0.26 2.91 14.73
N SER A 493 0.18 2.45 13.57
CA SER A 493 -0.54 1.41 12.82
C SER A 493 -0.19 0.02 13.35
N LEU A 494 -1.22 -0.77 13.69
CA LEU A 494 -1.12 -2.19 14.03
C LEU A 494 -1.35 -3.10 12.81
N ASN A 495 -1.09 -2.58 11.61
CA ASN A 495 -1.35 -3.22 10.34
C ASN A 495 -2.84 -3.34 9.99
N PHE A 496 -3.17 -3.76 8.75
CA PHE A 496 -4.55 -3.88 8.29
C PHE A 496 -5.06 -5.32 8.19
N ALA A 497 -6.34 -5.50 8.52
CA ALA A 497 -7.04 -6.77 8.43
C ALA A 497 -7.78 -6.85 7.09
N PHE A 498 -7.37 -7.79 6.23
CA PHE A 498 -8.05 -8.07 4.96
C PHE A 498 -9.53 -8.45 5.19
N PHE A 499 -10.41 -8.01 4.30
CA PHE A 499 -11.83 -8.40 4.21
C PHE A 499 -12.73 -8.12 5.43
N ARG A 500 -12.39 -7.13 6.27
CA ARG A 500 -13.18 -6.80 7.49
C ARG A 500 -14.68 -6.62 7.25
N GLN A 501 -15.11 -5.93 6.18
CA GLN A 501 -16.54 -5.68 5.93
C GLN A 501 -17.36 -6.97 5.80
N VAL A 502 -16.80 -8.03 5.19
CA VAL A 502 -17.48 -9.33 5.10
C VAL A 502 -17.65 -9.98 6.47
N PHE A 503 -16.73 -9.72 7.41
CA PHE A 503 -16.79 -10.25 8.77
C PHE A 503 -17.66 -9.43 9.72
N ALA A 504 -17.63 -8.09 9.61
CA ALA A 504 -18.50 -7.20 10.38
C ALA A 504 -19.98 -7.44 10.05
N SER A 505 -20.30 -7.73 8.78
CA SER A 505 -21.65 -8.10 8.35
C SER A 505 -22.01 -9.56 8.68
N ALA A 506 -21.03 -10.44 8.93
CA ALA A 506 -21.28 -11.83 9.33
C ALA A 506 -21.54 -12.00 10.83
N GLU A 507 -21.22 -11.00 11.67
CA GLU A 507 -21.64 -10.96 13.08
C GLU A 507 -23.16 -10.71 13.21
N ASP A 508 -23.81 -10.12 12.19
CA ASP A 508 -25.27 -9.97 12.13
C ASP A 508 -25.99 -11.21 11.56
N VAL A 509 -25.28 -12.13 10.89
CA VAL A 509 -25.85 -13.34 10.28
C VAL A 509 -25.01 -14.57 10.67
N ALA A 510 -25.14 -14.99 11.93
CA ALA A 510 -24.54 -16.24 12.39
C ALA A 510 -25.29 -17.46 11.82
N ALA A 511 -24.57 -18.34 11.10
CA ALA A 511 -24.95 -19.75 10.96
C ALA A 511 -23.73 -20.65 10.69
N PRO A 512 -23.49 -21.73 11.48
CA PRO A 512 -22.41 -22.68 11.23
C PRO A 512 -22.95 -23.98 10.61
N THR A 513 -22.56 -24.36 9.39
CA THR A 513 -22.75 -25.74 8.90
C THR A 513 -21.77 -26.14 7.81
N TYR A 514 -20.54 -26.56 8.18
CA TYR A 514 -19.83 -27.60 7.42
C TYR A 514 -18.65 -28.16 8.23
N ARG A 515 -18.88 -29.28 8.93
CA ARG A 515 -17.83 -30.15 9.49
C ARG A 515 -17.66 -31.37 8.59
N LYS A 516 -16.79 -31.24 7.59
CA LYS A 516 -15.97 -32.28 6.93
C LYS A 516 -15.46 -31.70 5.62
N VAL A 517 -14.33 -31.01 5.69
CA VAL A 517 -13.69 -30.46 4.49
C VAL A 517 -12.21 -30.85 4.53
N ASN A 518 -11.71 -31.29 3.38
CA ASN A 518 -10.38 -31.86 3.14
C ASN A 518 -9.23 -30.99 3.71
N SER A 519 -8.12 -31.59 4.14
CA SER A 519 -6.98 -30.90 4.79
C SER A 519 -6.39 -29.75 3.95
N GLN A 520 -6.48 -29.83 2.62
CA GLN A 520 -6.07 -28.77 1.70
C GLN A 520 -7.02 -27.55 1.71
N LEU A 521 -8.34 -27.77 1.80
CA LEU A 521 -9.27 -26.65 1.98
C LEU A 521 -9.20 -26.10 3.40
N LEU A 522 -8.92 -26.96 4.39
CA LEU A 522 -8.62 -26.53 5.76
C LEU A 522 -7.42 -25.60 5.79
N SER A 523 -6.35 -25.84 5.01
CA SER A 523 -5.21 -24.90 4.94
C SER A 523 -5.56 -23.54 4.29
N LEU A 524 -6.51 -23.51 3.35
CA LEU A 524 -7.04 -22.27 2.79
C LEU A 524 -7.93 -21.55 3.81
N LEU A 525 -8.79 -22.29 4.52
CA LEU A 525 -9.66 -21.79 5.58
C LEU A 525 -8.87 -21.30 6.80
N ASP A 526 -7.78 -21.97 7.18
CA ASP A 526 -6.92 -21.58 8.31
C ASP A 526 -6.31 -20.19 8.09
N ARG A 527 -5.99 -19.86 6.83
CA ARG A 527 -5.55 -18.51 6.43
C ARG A 527 -6.67 -17.46 6.56
N PHE A 528 -7.92 -17.83 6.27
CA PHE A 528 -9.08 -16.98 6.53
C PHE A 528 -9.34 -16.80 8.04
N TRP A 529 -9.15 -17.85 8.85
CA TRP A 529 -9.26 -17.78 10.31
C TRP A 529 -8.16 -16.93 10.94
N GLN A 530 -6.93 -16.95 10.39
CA GLN A 530 -5.84 -16.08 10.83
C GLN A 530 -6.16 -14.59 10.63
N ILE A 531 -6.80 -14.22 9.52
CA ILE A 531 -7.25 -12.84 9.25
C ILE A 531 -8.32 -12.39 10.25
N ARG A 532 -9.28 -13.28 10.58
CA ARG A 532 -10.31 -13.00 11.61
C ARG A 532 -9.69 -12.83 13.01
N SER A 533 -8.70 -13.65 13.35
CA SER A 533 -8.00 -13.55 14.63
C SER A 533 -7.22 -12.24 14.78
N LEU A 534 -6.65 -11.73 13.68
CA LEU A 534 -5.95 -10.44 13.65
C LEU A 534 -6.91 -9.27 13.88
N TYR A 535 -8.09 -9.31 13.26
CA TYR A 535 -9.13 -8.30 13.50
C TYR A 535 -9.53 -8.24 14.98
N GLN A 536 -9.88 -9.39 15.58
CA GLN A 536 -10.29 -9.45 16.99
C GLN A 536 -9.15 -9.05 17.93
N ALA A 537 -7.91 -9.43 17.59
CA ALA A 537 -6.73 -9.03 18.33
C ALA A 537 -6.49 -7.52 18.28
N ASN A 538 -6.83 -6.82 17.20
CA ASN A 538 -6.63 -5.37 17.12
C ASN A 538 -7.83 -4.57 17.67
N ALA A 539 -9.06 -5.11 17.57
CA ALA A 539 -10.28 -4.44 18.01
C ALA A 539 -10.29 -4.10 19.51
N LYS A 540 -9.64 -4.91 20.35
CA LYS A 540 -9.53 -4.67 21.81
C LYS A 540 -8.80 -3.38 22.19
N TYR A 541 -8.02 -2.81 21.28
CA TYR A 541 -7.29 -1.56 21.51
C TYR A 541 -8.09 -0.30 21.16
N ASN A 542 -9.37 -0.45 20.77
CA ASN A 542 -10.23 0.65 20.33
C ASN A 542 -9.59 1.52 19.20
N PRO A 543 -9.06 0.90 18.13
CA PRO A 543 -8.38 1.64 17.06
C PRO A 543 -9.35 2.46 16.22
N GLN A 544 -8.82 3.50 15.57
CA GLN A 544 -9.44 4.10 14.40
C GLN A 544 -9.24 3.18 13.19
N TRP A 545 -10.31 2.89 12.48
CA TRP A 545 -10.26 2.03 11.30
C TRP A 545 -10.20 2.86 10.02
N THR A 546 -9.15 2.67 9.22
CA THR A 546 -8.96 3.37 7.94
C THR A 546 -8.98 2.37 6.79
N PRO A 547 -9.83 2.57 5.77
CA PRO A 547 -9.95 1.60 4.68
C PRO A 547 -8.72 1.58 3.78
N ARG A 548 -8.39 0.39 3.28
CA ARG A 548 -7.35 0.13 2.27
C ARG A 548 -7.97 -0.48 1.03
N TYR A 549 -7.39 -0.18 -0.12
CA TYR A 549 -7.99 -0.50 -1.42
C TYR A 549 -7.05 -1.28 -2.35
N VAL A 550 -7.64 -1.99 -3.30
CA VAL A 550 -6.98 -2.55 -4.48
C VAL A 550 -7.50 -1.81 -5.71
N ALA A 551 -6.58 -1.39 -6.59
CA ALA A 551 -6.94 -0.78 -7.87
C ALA A 551 -6.64 -1.75 -9.02
N LEU A 552 -7.66 -2.02 -9.85
CA LEU A 552 -7.60 -2.96 -10.97
C LEU A 552 -7.82 -2.23 -12.30
N ALA A 553 -6.96 -2.51 -13.29
CA ALA A 553 -7.12 -1.96 -14.63
C ALA A 553 -8.34 -2.54 -15.37
N ASN A 554 -8.64 -3.83 -15.16
CA ASN A 554 -9.78 -4.51 -15.77
C ASN A 554 -10.34 -5.58 -14.79
N PRO A 555 -11.66 -5.68 -14.59
CA PRO A 555 -12.24 -6.72 -13.73
C PRO A 555 -11.83 -8.16 -14.09
N LEU A 556 -11.57 -8.45 -15.38
CA LEU A 556 -11.10 -9.77 -15.84
C LEU A 556 -9.73 -10.17 -15.25
N THR A 557 -8.95 -9.21 -14.76
CA THR A 557 -7.63 -9.50 -14.20
C THR A 557 -7.67 -9.83 -12.72
N ILE A 558 -8.84 -9.80 -12.06
CA ILE A 558 -8.97 -10.00 -10.61
C ILE A 558 -8.30 -11.29 -10.12
N PHE A 559 -8.45 -12.40 -10.84
CA PHE A 559 -7.83 -13.67 -10.46
C PHE A 559 -6.31 -13.65 -10.60
N HIS A 560 -5.78 -13.05 -11.67
CA HIS A 560 -4.34 -12.91 -11.88
C HIS A 560 -3.72 -12.03 -10.81
N VAL A 561 -4.38 -10.91 -10.49
CA VAL A 561 -3.95 -9.98 -9.45
C VAL A 561 -4.04 -10.64 -8.08
N ALA A 562 -5.12 -11.37 -7.77
CA ALA A 562 -5.25 -12.10 -6.51
C ALA A 562 -4.13 -13.13 -6.31
N ILE A 563 -3.80 -13.91 -7.34
CA ILE A 563 -2.66 -14.85 -7.30
C ILE A 563 -1.35 -14.09 -7.07
N ALA A 564 -1.13 -12.99 -7.80
CA ALA A 564 0.07 -12.17 -7.63
C ALA A 564 0.16 -11.57 -6.21
N CYS A 565 -0.93 -11.07 -5.64
CA CYS A 565 -0.98 -10.59 -4.25
C CYS A 565 -0.69 -11.71 -3.26
N LEU A 566 -1.28 -12.89 -3.42
CA LEU A 566 -1.00 -14.05 -2.57
C LEU A 566 0.47 -14.48 -2.64
N MET A 567 1.09 -14.42 -3.82
CA MET A 567 2.52 -14.69 -3.98
C MET A 567 3.38 -13.58 -3.37
N ALA A 568 2.99 -12.32 -3.55
CA ALA A 568 3.70 -11.15 -3.04
C ALA A 568 3.74 -11.16 -1.50
N GLU A 569 2.59 -11.38 -0.87
CA GLU A 569 2.46 -11.44 0.59
C GLU A 569 3.00 -12.75 1.19
N GLY A 570 3.46 -13.70 0.37
CA GLY A 570 4.06 -14.97 0.81
C GLY A 570 3.04 -16.07 1.16
N PHE A 571 1.74 -15.87 0.89
CA PHE A 571 0.71 -16.88 1.09
C PHE A 571 0.78 -18.02 0.06
N LEU A 572 1.25 -17.76 -1.16
CA LEU A 572 1.35 -18.77 -2.22
C LEU A 572 2.79 -18.92 -2.70
N LYS A 573 3.35 -20.12 -2.52
CA LYS A 573 4.66 -20.50 -3.11
C LYS A 573 4.44 -21.37 -4.33
N ILE A 574 5.02 -20.97 -5.46
CA ILE A 574 5.11 -21.81 -6.64
C ILE A 574 6.48 -22.50 -6.59
N PRO A 575 6.55 -23.84 -6.75
CA PRO A 575 7.84 -24.51 -6.85
C PRO A 575 8.63 -23.94 -8.04
N PHE A 576 9.95 -23.83 -7.90
CA PHE A 576 10.89 -23.36 -8.95
C PHE A 576 10.96 -21.86 -9.25
N THR A 577 10.29 -20.98 -8.49
CA THR A 577 10.65 -19.55 -8.49
C THR A 577 11.86 -19.32 -7.56
N PRO A 578 13.00 -18.80 -8.06
CA PRO A 578 14.13 -18.48 -7.19
C PRO A 578 13.70 -17.39 -6.20
N ALA A 579 13.90 -17.65 -4.90
CA ALA A 579 13.79 -16.61 -3.90
C ALA A 579 14.86 -15.55 -4.18
N PRO A 580 14.53 -14.24 -4.16
CA PRO A 580 15.56 -13.21 -4.19
C PRO A 580 16.51 -13.47 -3.01
N LYS A 581 17.81 -13.58 -3.28
CA LYS A 581 18.81 -13.76 -2.23
C LYS A 581 18.87 -12.47 -1.40
N PRO A 582 18.56 -12.50 -0.08
CA PRO A 582 18.82 -11.36 0.79
C PRO A 582 20.35 -11.15 0.86
N GLY A 583 20.81 -9.91 0.70
CA GLY A 583 22.22 -9.54 0.96
C GLY A 583 23.09 -9.12 -0.24
N ALA A 584 22.57 -9.07 -1.47
CA ALA A 584 23.33 -8.57 -2.62
C ALA A 584 23.16 -7.06 -2.90
N LEU A 585 22.25 -6.39 -2.18
CA LEU A 585 21.77 -5.03 -2.48
C LEU A 585 21.79 -4.20 -1.19
N ALA A 586 22.98 -3.86 -0.72
CA ALA A 586 23.19 -3.04 0.48
C ALA A 586 23.77 -1.68 0.10
N PHE A 587 23.47 -0.67 0.90
CA PHE A 587 24.11 0.64 0.79
C PHE A 587 25.57 0.55 1.25
N ASN A 588 26.44 1.33 0.59
CA ASN A 588 27.80 1.53 1.08
C ASN A 588 27.82 2.55 2.24
N ALA A 589 28.98 2.73 2.89
CA ALA A 589 29.11 3.63 4.04
C ALA A 589 28.75 5.10 3.73
N GLU A 590 29.07 5.58 2.53
CA GLU A 590 28.78 6.95 2.09
C GLU A 590 27.27 7.16 1.90
N GLN A 591 26.59 6.22 1.25
CA GLN A 591 25.15 6.24 1.04
C GLN A 591 24.38 6.11 2.35
N LEU A 592 24.89 5.32 3.32
CA LEU A 592 24.31 5.26 4.67
C LEU A 592 24.43 6.59 5.40
N ALA A 593 25.54 7.31 5.24
CA ALA A 593 25.71 8.65 5.81
C ALA A 593 24.74 9.66 5.16
N GLU A 594 24.59 9.61 3.84
CA GLU A 594 23.62 10.44 3.10
C GLU A 594 22.17 10.14 3.53
N LEU A 595 21.81 8.87 3.68
CA LEU A 595 20.49 8.46 4.18
C LEU A 595 20.21 9.03 5.57
N LYS A 596 21.17 8.91 6.50
CA LYS A 596 21.07 9.51 7.85
C LYS A 596 20.92 11.03 7.80
N GLN A 597 21.62 11.70 6.88
CA GLN A 597 21.50 13.14 6.69
C GLN A 597 20.09 13.52 6.19
N ILE A 598 19.54 12.78 5.23
CA ILE A 598 18.17 12.98 4.73
C ILE A 598 17.15 12.84 5.86
N ASP A 599 17.27 11.77 6.66
CA ASP A 599 16.36 11.47 7.76
C ASP A 599 16.39 12.51 8.89
N THR A 600 17.56 13.08 9.18
CA THR A 600 17.75 14.04 10.29
C THR A 600 17.52 15.49 9.88
N SER A 601 17.52 15.78 8.57
CA SER A 601 17.29 17.13 8.07
C SER A 601 15.84 17.58 8.34
N PRO A 602 15.60 18.82 8.78
CA PRO A 602 14.25 19.37 8.86
C PRO A 602 13.62 19.44 7.45
N PRO A 603 12.30 19.23 7.31
CA PRO A 603 11.67 19.27 6.01
C PRO A 603 11.73 20.70 5.43
N PRO A 604 11.77 20.85 4.09
CA PRO A 604 11.71 22.16 3.46
C PRO A 604 10.45 22.92 3.91
N GLY A 605 10.62 24.13 4.45
CA GLY A 605 9.51 24.95 4.95
C GLY A 605 9.12 24.72 6.41
N ALA A 606 9.86 23.90 7.17
CA ALA A 606 9.71 23.77 8.62
C ALA A 606 10.47 24.85 9.42
N GLU A 607 10.71 26.01 8.81
CA GLU A 607 10.70 27.22 9.62
C GLU A 607 9.30 27.29 10.22
N LEU A 608 9.17 26.73 11.42
CA LEU A 608 7.99 26.87 12.23
C LEU A 608 7.83 28.37 12.47
N ASP A 609 7.09 29.03 11.58
CA ASP A 609 6.44 30.30 11.87
C ASP A 609 5.34 29.94 12.87
N VAL A 610 5.77 29.57 14.08
CA VAL A 610 4.88 29.49 15.24
C VAL A 610 4.29 30.88 15.28
N LYS A 611 3.02 31.02 14.90
CA LYS A 611 2.28 32.26 15.10
C LYS A 611 2.30 32.52 16.60
N ALA A 612 3.32 33.23 17.05
CA ALA A 612 3.48 33.64 18.42
C ALA A 612 2.20 34.38 18.75
N SER A 613 1.45 33.86 19.73
CA SER A 613 0.27 34.55 20.23
C SER A 613 0.67 35.98 20.60
N ASP A 614 -0.28 36.93 20.60
CA ASP A 614 0.02 38.31 20.97
C ASP A 614 0.73 38.38 22.33
N GLN A 615 0.38 37.48 23.25
CA GLN A 615 1.06 37.30 24.54
C GLN A 615 2.52 36.83 24.41
N THR A 616 2.83 35.92 23.49
CA THR A 616 4.21 35.45 23.24
C THR A 616 5.05 36.56 22.60
N ARG A 617 4.48 37.31 21.65
CA ARG A 617 5.15 38.46 21.02
C ARG A 617 5.44 39.58 22.02
N GLN A 618 4.49 39.84 22.92
CA GLN A 618 4.66 40.81 24.00
C GLN A 618 5.77 40.37 24.97
N ARG A 619 5.80 39.09 25.36
CA ARG A 619 6.87 38.53 26.21
C ARG A 619 8.25 38.58 25.55
N LEU A 620 8.36 38.32 24.25
CA LEU A 620 9.62 38.42 23.51
C LEU A 620 10.10 39.88 23.38
N THR A 621 9.18 40.82 23.11
CA THR A 621 9.49 42.26 23.11
C THR A 621 9.99 42.72 24.48
N HIS A 622 9.36 42.22 25.54
CA HIS A 622 9.72 42.53 26.93
C HIS A 622 11.08 41.95 27.32
N LEU A 623 11.36 40.69 26.95
CA LEU A 623 12.67 40.06 27.10
C LEU A 623 13.78 40.86 26.39
N ALA A 624 13.55 41.29 25.15
CA ALA A 624 14.51 42.11 24.40
C ALA A 624 14.76 43.48 25.06
N ALA A 625 13.73 44.08 25.68
CA ALA A 625 13.87 45.34 26.41
C ALA A 625 14.68 45.18 27.72
N LEU A 626 14.57 44.03 28.39
CA LEU A 626 15.38 43.67 29.56
C LEU A 626 16.85 43.46 29.16
N GLU A 627 17.10 42.69 28.10
CA GLU A 627 18.46 42.45 27.59
C GLU A 627 19.14 43.73 27.11
N ALA A 628 18.42 44.60 26.40
CA ALA A 628 18.93 45.91 25.96
C ALA A 628 19.27 46.85 27.12
N ALA A 629 18.64 46.67 28.28
CA ALA A 629 18.95 47.37 29.52
C ALA A 629 20.08 46.70 30.32
N GLY A 630 20.66 45.60 29.83
CA GLY A 630 21.72 44.86 30.51
C GLY A 630 21.23 43.99 31.66
N ARG A 631 19.92 43.69 31.75
CA ARG A 631 19.32 42.84 32.77
C ARG A 631 19.02 41.44 32.21
N PRO A 632 19.31 40.35 32.95
CA PRO A 632 18.94 39.00 32.52
C PRO A 632 17.40 38.84 32.55
N GLY A 633 16.80 38.32 31.48
CA GLY A 633 15.34 38.16 31.42
C GLY A 633 14.78 36.91 32.09
N TYR A 634 15.65 35.97 32.48
CA TYR A 634 15.30 34.79 33.29
C TYR A 634 16.38 34.54 34.35
N PRO A 635 16.50 35.45 35.34
CA PRO A 635 17.50 35.33 36.39
C PRO A 635 17.24 34.11 37.28
N VAL A 636 18.33 33.46 37.67
CA VAL A 636 18.30 32.35 38.63
C VAL A 636 18.35 32.96 40.02
N GLY A 637 17.31 32.76 40.83
CA GLY A 637 17.21 33.36 42.17
C GLY A 637 18.38 33.01 43.09
N HIS A 638 18.79 33.95 43.95
CA HIS A 638 19.90 33.76 44.88
C HIS A 638 19.49 32.94 46.11
N GLN A 639 20.37 32.06 46.60
CA GLN A 639 20.07 31.12 47.72
C GLN A 639 19.85 31.82 49.08
N ASP A 640 20.27 33.07 49.23
CA ASP A 640 20.24 33.80 50.51
C ASP A 640 18.95 34.62 50.73
N ALA A 641 17.97 34.53 49.82
CA ALA A 641 16.68 35.21 49.96
C ALA A 641 15.85 34.62 51.12
N ILE A 642 15.42 35.47 52.05
CA ILE A 642 14.68 35.06 53.24
C ILE A 642 13.18 35.02 52.92
N TRP A 643 12.49 33.97 53.36
CA TRP A 643 11.03 33.85 53.20
C TRP A 643 10.30 34.97 53.94
N LEU A 644 9.30 35.57 53.28
CA LEU A 644 8.48 36.67 53.76
C LEU A 644 7.86 36.45 55.16
N SER A 645 7.50 35.20 55.48
CA SER A 645 6.98 34.80 56.80
C SER A 645 7.99 34.91 57.94
N SER A 646 9.28 35.00 57.63
CA SER A 646 10.39 35.01 58.59
C SER A 646 10.82 36.42 58.99
N ALA A 647 10.45 37.44 58.20
CA ALA A 647 10.84 38.84 58.39
C ALA A 647 9.85 39.66 59.24
N GLN A 648 8.73 39.06 59.68
CA GLN A 648 7.68 39.71 60.48
C GLN A 648 8.00 40.10 61.95
N PRO A 649 9.04 39.61 62.67
CA PRO A 649 9.15 39.86 64.11
C PRO A 649 9.44 41.32 64.56
N ASP A 650 10.05 42.18 63.72
CA ASP A 650 10.65 43.45 64.19
C ASP A 650 9.77 44.71 64.05
N LEU A 651 8.55 44.63 63.52
CA LEU A 651 7.73 45.82 63.21
C LEU A 651 6.50 46.05 64.11
N GLN A 652 6.26 45.22 65.14
CA GLN A 652 5.07 45.37 66.00
C GLN A 652 5.12 46.57 66.97
N THR A 653 6.28 47.24 67.13
CA THR A 653 6.49 48.37 68.06
C THR A 653 6.89 49.69 67.37
N ALA A 654 6.86 49.75 66.04
CA ALA A 654 7.37 50.87 65.25
C ALA A 654 6.33 51.98 65.01
N SER A 655 6.73 53.25 65.08
CA SER A 655 5.87 54.41 64.80
C SER A 655 5.72 54.65 63.28
N PRO A 656 4.60 55.21 62.78
CA PRO A 656 4.44 55.54 61.35
C PRO A 656 5.59 56.41 60.84
N GLY A 657 6.24 56.01 59.74
CA GLY A 657 7.42 56.70 59.19
C GLY A 657 8.77 56.31 59.80
N SER A 658 8.83 55.34 60.72
CA SER A 658 10.10 54.77 61.19
C SER A 658 10.59 53.63 60.28
N THR A 659 11.92 53.51 60.17
CA THR A 659 12.61 52.52 59.34
C THR A 659 13.53 51.68 60.23
N ALA A 660 13.51 50.36 60.06
CA ALA A 660 14.42 49.45 60.72
C ALA A 660 15.86 49.64 60.21
N THR A 661 16.85 49.37 61.05
CA THR A 661 18.28 49.48 60.70
C THR A 661 18.82 48.29 59.92
N ALA A 662 18.17 47.12 60.04
CA ALA A 662 18.54 45.92 59.31
C ALA A 662 18.03 45.95 57.86
N GLU A 663 18.88 45.54 56.92
CA GLU A 663 18.53 45.37 55.51
C GLU A 663 18.01 43.95 55.27
N HIS A 664 16.92 43.84 54.52
CA HIS A 664 16.25 42.58 54.21
C HIS A 664 16.20 42.39 52.70
N ARG A 665 16.39 41.15 52.26
CA ARG A 665 16.29 40.72 50.86
C ARG A 665 15.08 39.79 50.71
N LEU A 666 14.11 40.23 49.93
CA LEU A 666 12.84 39.53 49.72
C LEU A 666 12.70 39.15 48.25
N ALA A 667 12.40 37.89 47.97
CA ALA A 667 12.07 37.41 46.64
C ALA A 667 10.58 37.05 46.55
N GLY A 668 9.96 37.29 45.40
CA GLY A 668 8.57 36.92 45.19
C GLY A 668 8.03 37.38 43.84
N ARG A 669 6.75 37.08 43.60
CA ARG A 669 6.06 37.43 42.36
C ARG A 669 5.32 38.75 42.52
N ILE A 670 5.54 39.69 41.61
CA ILE A 670 4.79 40.93 41.51
C ILE A 670 3.34 40.62 41.09
N ARG A 671 2.37 41.18 41.82
CA ARG A 671 0.95 41.09 41.45
C ARG A 671 0.40 42.38 40.92
N ARG A 672 0.84 43.50 41.48
CA ARG A 672 0.34 44.83 41.15
C ARG A 672 1.44 45.86 41.28
N ILE A 673 1.49 46.79 40.34
CA ILE A 673 2.39 47.94 40.36
C ILE A 673 1.54 49.20 40.30
N ARG A 674 1.89 50.20 41.11
CA ARG A 674 1.23 51.49 41.21
C ARG A 674 2.30 52.58 41.16
N ASN A 675 2.46 53.20 39.99
CA ASN A 675 3.46 54.24 39.77
C ASN A 675 2.84 55.63 39.91
N HIS A 676 3.43 56.48 40.75
CA HIS A 676 3.03 57.87 40.99
C HIS A 676 4.12 58.88 40.57
N GLY A 677 5.06 58.46 39.72
CA GLY A 677 6.12 59.30 39.16
C GLY A 677 7.34 59.44 40.07
N GLY A 678 7.15 59.97 41.27
CA GLY A 678 8.23 60.11 42.28
C GLY A 678 8.34 58.93 43.24
N VAL A 679 7.27 58.12 43.36
CA VAL A 679 7.21 56.93 44.22
C VAL A 679 6.44 55.84 43.47
N CYS A 680 6.91 54.60 43.56
CA CYS A 680 6.24 53.42 43.03
C CYS A 680 5.97 52.41 44.14
N PHE A 681 4.76 51.86 44.17
CA PHE A 681 4.40 50.77 45.08
C PHE A 681 4.19 49.49 44.28
N ALA A 682 4.80 48.39 44.73
CA ALA A 682 4.59 47.08 44.13
C ALA A 682 4.19 46.05 45.18
N ASP A 683 3.20 45.21 44.85
CA ASP A 683 2.74 44.15 45.75
C ASP A 683 3.49 42.86 45.41
N LEU A 684 4.39 42.45 46.30
CA LEU A 684 5.18 41.22 46.20
C LEU A 684 4.42 40.09 46.89
N THR A 685 4.28 38.96 46.22
CA THR A 685 3.61 37.78 46.78
C THR A 685 4.46 36.54 46.70
N ASP A 686 4.44 35.78 47.78
CA ASP A 686 5.10 34.48 47.86
C ASP A 686 4.17 33.50 48.60
N ARG A 687 3.73 32.46 47.89
CA ARG A 687 2.73 31.47 48.31
C ARG A 687 1.43 32.12 48.86
N HIS A 688 1.35 32.30 50.18
CA HIS A 688 0.18 32.83 50.91
C HIS A 688 0.45 34.17 51.59
N ALA A 689 1.67 34.72 51.49
CA ALA A 689 2.05 35.99 52.08
C ALA A 689 2.13 37.08 50.99
N GLY A 690 1.66 38.29 51.32
CA GLY A 690 1.78 39.48 50.48
C GLY A 690 2.45 40.60 51.24
N PHE A 691 3.30 41.37 50.57
CA PHE A 691 4.05 42.45 51.17
C PHE A 691 4.23 43.61 50.19
N GLN A 692 4.22 44.84 50.70
CA GLN A 692 4.36 46.02 49.86
C GLN A 692 5.84 46.40 49.70
N LEU A 693 6.27 46.65 48.48
CA LEU A 693 7.52 47.31 48.15
C LEU A 693 7.22 48.80 47.95
N LEU A 694 8.04 49.65 48.53
CA LEU A 694 8.03 51.10 48.35
C LEU A 694 9.35 51.47 47.69
N LEU A 695 9.27 51.91 46.44
CA LEU A 695 10.40 52.40 45.67
C LEU A 695 10.29 53.92 45.58
N ASP A 696 11.17 54.63 46.27
CA ASP A 696 11.22 56.11 46.29
C ASP A 696 12.35 56.61 45.39
N ALA A 697 12.10 57.64 44.60
CA ALA A 697 13.11 58.27 43.74
C ALA A 697 14.27 58.88 44.53
N GLU A 698 14.06 59.26 45.80
CA GLU A 698 15.12 59.79 46.67
C GLU A 698 16.09 58.70 47.14
N GLU A 699 15.59 57.48 47.38
CA GLU A 699 16.40 56.36 47.90
C GLU A 699 16.99 55.50 46.77
N LEU A 700 16.19 55.15 45.76
CA LEU A 700 16.58 54.27 44.65
C LEU A 700 17.21 55.04 43.48
N GLY A 701 16.95 56.34 43.39
CA GLY A 701 17.31 57.17 42.26
C GLY A 701 16.26 57.17 41.14
N ARG A 702 16.09 58.32 40.48
CA ARG A 702 15.08 58.51 39.43
C ARG A 702 15.25 57.58 38.22
N GLY A 703 16.49 57.23 37.86
CA GLY A 703 16.79 56.34 36.75
C GLY A 703 16.30 54.91 36.99
N GLU A 704 16.69 54.34 38.13
CA GLU A 704 16.29 52.99 38.56
C GLU A 704 14.79 52.86 38.80
N LEU A 705 14.16 53.89 39.40
CA LEU A 705 12.70 53.90 39.59
C LEU A 705 11.96 53.89 38.24
N HIS A 706 12.44 54.69 37.29
CA HIS A 706 11.87 54.72 35.94
C HIS A 706 12.04 53.38 35.23
N GLU A 707 13.22 52.77 35.37
CA GLU A 707 13.53 51.47 34.80
C GLU A 707 12.66 50.36 35.40
N PHE A 708 12.50 50.30 36.72
CA PHE A 708 11.59 49.37 37.41
C PHE A 708 10.17 49.48 36.86
N SER A 709 9.65 50.71 36.75
CA SER A 709 8.27 50.92 36.28
C SER A 709 8.03 50.58 34.81
N ARG A 710 9.09 50.53 34.00
CA ARG A 710 9.02 50.23 32.57
C ARG A 710 9.27 48.75 32.29
N LEU A 711 10.17 48.13 33.06
CA LEU A 711 10.67 46.80 32.79
C LEU A 711 10.04 45.72 33.67
N VAL A 712 9.38 46.04 34.77
CA VAL A 712 8.71 45.03 35.63
C VAL A 712 7.21 45.02 35.37
N ASP A 713 6.62 43.85 35.15
CA ASP A 713 5.20 43.64 34.93
C ASP A 713 4.57 42.69 35.98
N SER A 714 3.24 42.61 36.00
CA SER A 714 2.50 41.67 36.82
C SER A 714 2.81 40.23 36.40
N GLY A 715 3.25 39.43 37.36
CA GLY A 715 3.64 38.05 37.15
C GLY A 715 5.14 37.82 37.13
N ASP A 716 5.95 38.88 37.04
CA ASP A 716 7.41 38.78 37.13
C ASP A 716 7.83 38.39 38.54
N ILE A 717 8.90 37.60 38.61
CA ILE A 717 9.58 37.29 39.86
C ILE A 717 10.67 38.34 39.99
N ILE A 718 10.80 38.93 41.18
CA ILE A 718 11.86 39.86 41.49
C ILE A 718 12.44 39.55 42.87
N GLU A 719 13.67 39.98 43.06
CA GLU A 719 14.35 40.08 44.34
C GLU A 719 14.55 41.57 44.68
N ALA A 720 14.02 42.01 45.82
CA ALA A 720 14.15 43.36 46.31
C ALA A 720 14.94 43.38 47.62
N THR A 721 15.95 44.22 47.69
CA THR A 721 16.73 44.49 48.91
C THR A 721 16.34 45.85 49.44
N GLY A 722 16.16 45.97 50.75
CA GLY A 722 15.72 47.22 51.36
C GLY A 722 15.53 47.15 52.86
N ARG A 723 15.06 48.26 53.46
CA ARG A 723 14.79 48.34 54.90
C ARG A 723 13.31 48.26 55.17
N LEU A 724 12.94 47.52 56.20
CA LEU A 724 11.56 47.42 56.65
C LEU A 724 11.09 48.76 57.27
N GLY A 725 9.91 49.23 56.89
CA GLY A 725 9.34 50.45 57.44
C GLY A 725 7.81 50.50 57.35
N ILE A 726 7.23 51.54 57.93
CA ILE A 726 5.78 51.78 57.89
C ILE A 726 5.52 53.02 57.04
N SER A 727 4.77 52.87 55.94
CA SER A 727 4.37 54.00 55.11
C SER A 727 3.42 54.95 55.86
N ARG A 728 3.23 56.18 55.35
CA ARG A 728 2.44 57.23 56.03
C ARG A 728 0.99 56.84 56.36
N ASN A 729 0.43 55.85 55.66
CA ASN A 729 -0.90 55.29 55.87
C ASN A 729 -0.92 54.04 56.79
N GLY A 730 0.19 53.70 57.44
CA GLY A 730 0.29 52.57 58.36
C GLY A 730 0.58 51.22 57.70
N THR A 731 0.84 51.15 56.39
CA THR A 731 1.14 49.87 55.70
C THR A 731 2.62 49.48 55.87
N GLN A 732 2.88 48.25 56.33
CA GLN A 732 4.23 47.71 56.37
C GLN A 732 4.77 47.55 54.95
N SER A 733 5.93 48.15 54.68
CA SER A 733 6.56 48.18 53.36
C SER A 733 8.06 47.96 53.46
N LEU A 734 8.65 47.37 52.43
CA LEU A 734 10.10 47.36 52.23
C LEU A 734 10.48 48.62 51.45
N LEU A 735 11.26 49.52 52.05
CA LEU A 735 11.87 50.65 51.35
C LEU A 735 13.04 50.11 50.54
N VAL A 736 12.84 50.00 49.23
CA VAL A 736 13.76 49.29 48.33
C VAL A 736 14.99 50.15 48.04
N SER A 737 16.18 49.62 48.37
CA SER A 737 17.49 50.20 48.05
C SER A 737 18.07 49.62 46.76
N ASN A 738 17.72 48.38 46.42
CA ASN A 738 18.14 47.70 45.20
C ASN A 738 17.13 46.63 44.77
N TRP A 739 17.04 46.35 43.47
CA TRP A 739 16.18 45.30 42.94
C TRP A 739 16.83 44.58 41.75
N THR A 740 16.56 43.29 41.63
CA THR A 740 16.87 42.46 40.47
C THR A 740 15.62 41.68 40.08
N MET A 741 15.47 41.33 38.80
CA MET A 741 14.50 40.28 38.45
C MET A 741 15.01 38.95 38.98
#